data_AF-A0A3D5Z069-F1
#
_entry.id   AF-A0A3D5Z069-F1
#
_cell.length_a   1.000
_cell.length_b   1.000
_cell.length_c   1.000
_cell.angle_alpha   90.00
_cell.angle_beta   90.00
_cell.angle_gamma   90.00
#
_symmetry.space_group_name_H-M   'P 1'
#
loop_
_entity.id
_entity.type
_entity.pdbx_description
1 polymer ?
#
loop_
_entity_poly.entity_id
_entity_poly.type
_entity_poly.pdbx_seq_one_letter_code
_entity_poly.pdbx_strand_id
1 'polypeptide(L)'
;MLRERHIAKALRIAIDTKFSSPEEKKTFYTLVFSGKELKSSLTDFTGIENEIRGNLLKTGGKAFVPEDPKAFLSLEQVIDIIVKAGGIPCYPVLLDDAKGNFTDYEGDFVKLYETLTSKGVYSIELIPGRNTFAVLKDFVTFFRSKKFLITFGTEHNTPQLDPVKVSCSGGVDLDEELERIGYEGACIIAAHQYLIAKGEEGFLDADGIAKTKKYDAFVELGNAVIGHFIEASSPTLLQRRREQGNEGSEEVVIKEQIPNSPPSEGLGEALEELIEVSQFYGSKKDFVIAGGGNTSYKDDERIYVKASGVSLATIDENGFAVLDRKLMKAISEKTYSKNVMERENQIKYDLLNARFNPEKGLRPSVEASLHNLIAFRFVVHTHSTKVNGLMCGKDAKKLTAELFGDDVVYVPYVDPGYILFKEVETRIVAFRAKTGKEPQIILLQNHGIFVAADTIAEIHSIYNKVIAKLDAFIGEVPEVQTLPIDQTIVKILPAVRMMLSANGLKTVKFINNSLISRFISSEAEYGKIALPFIPDGIVYCNSSFIYAEFTGDTEVLLNDLSGKIKVYNQTQPKAPKIIFIKGLGCLLANDNAQAVTTLEEVIMDTCMVSMYSEKFGGQSPMTAEQVQFIDTWEVEQYRSAVAMGATGGRADKRIAIVTGGAQGFGAGIVENLMENGANVVIADINEEKGFEFAASLNSGKGKNKAYFVKADVSNAASVENLVFQTVCEFGGLDVFISNAGILRAGGLDEMTPETFELMTKVNYSAYFLCAKYASAVMKLQNKIKPDHFTDIIQINSKSGLKGSNRNFAYAGGKFGGIGLTQSFALELMPSKIKVNSVCPGNFFDGPLWADPENGLFVQYLRAGKVPGAKTLDDVKRFYEAQVPAGRGCTPLDVMRAVYYIIEQEYETGQAVPVTGGQNMLN
;
A
#
# COMPACT_ATOMS: atom_id res chain seq x y z
N MET A 1 21.00 -0.77 15.62
CA MET A 1 22.43 -1.18 15.67
C MET A 1 23.13 -0.78 14.38
N LEU A 2 24.21 -0.01 14.49
CA LEU A 2 25.04 0.41 13.36
C LEU A 2 26.03 -0.73 13.02
N ARG A 3 25.87 -1.39 11.87
CA ARG A 3 26.83 -2.40 11.36
C ARG A 3 27.92 -1.78 10.47
N GLU A 4 29.06 -2.47 10.35
CA GLU A 4 30.22 -2.12 9.50
C GLU A 4 29.83 -1.66 8.08
N ARG A 5 28.89 -2.36 7.43
CA ARG A 5 28.40 -2.00 6.08
C ARG A 5 27.76 -0.61 6.00
N HIS A 6 27.11 -0.15 7.06
CA HIS A 6 26.47 1.17 7.10
C HIS A 6 27.53 2.27 7.22
N ILE A 7 28.63 2.00 7.94
CA ILE A 7 29.78 2.88 8.04
C ILE A 7 30.50 2.98 6.69
N ALA A 8 30.71 1.84 6.02
CA ALA A 8 31.32 1.81 4.70
C ALA A 8 30.52 2.60 3.66
N LYS A 9 29.20 2.41 3.64
CA LYS A 9 28.28 3.19 2.79
C LYS A 9 28.31 4.68 3.12
N ALA A 10 28.27 5.04 4.40
CA ALA A 10 28.34 6.44 4.83
C ALA A 10 29.66 7.10 4.39
N LEU A 11 30.78 6.39 4.51
CA LEU A 11 32.09 6.87 4.08
C LEU A 11 32.14 7.05 2.56
N ARG A 12 31.63 6.09 1.79
CA ARG A 12 31.53 6.22 0.32
C ARG A 12 30.70 7.45 -0.06
N ILE A 13 29.51 7.61 0.52
CA ILE A 13 28.63 8.76 0.27
C ILE A 13 29.32 10.08 0.62
N ALA A 14 30.02 10.14 1.75
CA ALA A 14 30.74 11.35 2.16
C ALA A 14 31.88 11.70 1.19
N ILE A 15 32.60 10.70 0.68
CA ILE A 15 33.65 10.88 -0.34
C ILE A 15 33.02 11.33 -1.66
N ASP A 16 31.93 10.70 -2.09
CA ASP A 16 31.21 11.05 -3.33
C ASP A 16 30.59 12.44 -3.30
N THR A 17 30.18 12.90 -2.11
CA THR A 17 29.63 14.24 -1.91
C THR A 17 30.74 15.30 -1.90
N LYS A 18 31.92 14.96 -1.37
CA LYS A 18 33.02 15.90 -1.18
C LYS A 18 33.89 16.09 -2.42
N PHE A 19 34.06 15.04 -3.22
CA PHE A 19 34.89 15.05 -4.42
C PHE A 19 34.03 14.75 -5.63
N SER A 20 34.08 15.60 -6.65
CA SER A 20 33.32 15.43 -7.89
C SER A 20 34.16 14.82 -9.02
N SER A 21 35.50 14.96 -8.97
CA SER A 21 36.41 14.34 -9.94
C SER A 21 36.65 12.86 -9.64
N PRO A 22 36.60 11.97 -10.66
CA PRO A 22 37.00 10.57 -10.54
C PRO A 22 38.43 10.38 -10.01
N GLU A 23 39.37 11.22 -10.43
CA GLU A 23 40.78 11.18 -10.04
C GLU A 23 40.96 11.55 -8.56
N GLU A 24 40.24 12.56 -8.09
CA GLU A 24 40.24 12.96 -6.67
C GLU A 24 39.66 11.86 -5.78
N LYS A 25 38.55 11.24 -6.19
CA LYS A 25 37.94 10.11 -5.47
C LYS A 25 38.91 8.94 -5.35
N LYS A 26 39.54 8.53 -6.46
CA LYS A 26 40.52 7.44 -6.46
C LYS A 26 41.72 7.77 -5.56
N THR A 27 42.25 8.98 -5.67
CA THR A 27 43.36 9.45 -4.83
C THR A 27 43.00 9.39 -3.35
N PHE A 28 41.78 9.82 -3.00
CA PHE A 28 41.31 9.80 -1.61
C PHE A 28 41.10 8.36 -1.11
N TYR A 29 40.48 7.48 -1.90
CA TYR A 29 40.37 6.06 -1.53
C TYR A 29 41.75 5.44 -1.31
N THR A 30 42.71 5.70 -2.18
CA THR A 30 44.09 5.23 -2.02
C THR A 30 44.72 5.72 -0.71
N LEU A 31 44.51 6.99 -0.36
CA LEU A 31 45.00 7.55 0.89
C LEU A 31 44.37 6.85 2.10
N VAL A 32 43.05 6.69 2.11
CA VAL A 32 42.32 6.08 3.22
C VAL A 32 42.66 4.58 3.32
N PHE A 33 42.90 3.90 2.21
CA PHE A 33 43.37 2.51 2.17
C PHE A 33 44.88 2.36 2.44
N SER A 34 45.52 3.40 2.99
CA SER A 34 46.94 3.39 3.37
C SER A 34 47.88 3.08 2.20
N GLY A 35 47.60 3.65 1.03
CA GLY A 35 48.42 3.54 -0.17
C GLY A 35 47.98 2.42 -1.13
N LYS A 36 46.96 1.64 -0.80
CA LYS A 36 46.40 0.63 -1.72
C LYS A 36 45.40 1.29 -2.67
N GLU A 37 45.60 1.10 -3.97
CA GLU A 37 44.67 1.65 -4.97
C GLU A 37 43.30 0.97 -4.92
N LEU A 38 42.26 1.77 -5.19
CA LEU A 38 40.90 1.28 -5.39
C LEU A 38 40.82 0.40 -6.64
N LYS A 39 40.37 -0.83 -6.49
CA LYS A 39 40.25 -1.78 -7.62
C LYS A 39 38.90 -1.73 -8.31
N SER A 40 37.83 -1.48 -7.55
CA SER A 40 36.46 -1.41 -8.06
C SER A 40 36.26 -0.16 -8.92
N SER A 41 35.39 -0.27 -9.92
CA SER A 41 34.93 0.89 -10.68
C SER A 41 34.25 1.89 -9.74
N LEU A 42 34.37 3.20 -10.02
CA LEU A 42 33.66 4.24 -9.25
C LEU A 42 32.12 4.13 -9.37
N THR A 43 31.62 3.37 -10.34
CA THR A 43 30.20 3.05 -10.51
C THR A 43 29.77 1.77 -9.77
N ASP A 44 30.72 0.97 -9.29
CA ASP A 44 30.47 -0.25 -8.51
C ASP A 44 30.46 0.09 -7.01
N PHE A 45 29.35 0.66 -6.54
CA PHE A 45 29.21 1.08 -5.16
C PHE A 45 29.38 -0.07 -4.17
N THR A 46 28.94 -1.28 -4.53
CA THR A 46 29.06 -2.46 -3.67
C THR A 46 30.51 -2.94 -3.58
N GLY A 47 31.24 -2.95 -4.69
CA GLY A 47 32.68 -3.22 -4.72
C GLY A 47 33.47 -2.23 -3.86
N ILE A 48 33.20 -0.93 -4.01
CA ILE A 48 33.85 0.13 -3.21
C ILE A 48 33.54 -0.04 -1.72
N GLU A 49 32.28 -0.27 -1.36
CA GLU A 49 31.87 -0.48 0.03
C GLU A 49 32.55 -1.72 0.63
N ASN A 50 32.74 -2.79 -0.15
CA ASN A 50 33.49 -3.98 0.28
C ASN A 50 34.99 -3.71 0.45
N GLU A 51 35.59 -2.89 -0.42
CA GLU A 51 37.00 -2.49 -0.27
C GLU A 51 37.23 -1.56 0.92
N ILE A 52 36.28 -0.66 1.22
CA ILE A 52 36.30 0.15 2.45
C ILE A 52 36.30 -0.78 3.67
N ARG A 53 35.39 -1.74 3.71
CA ARG A 53 35.33 -2.73 4.80
C ARG A 53 36.64 -3.50 4.93
N GLY A 54 37.10 -4.08 3.83
CA GLY A 54 38.30 -4.92 3.80
C GLY A 54 39.59 -4.17 4.17
N ASN A 55 39.75 -2.92 3.74
CA ASN A 55 40.99 -2.17 3.95
C ASN A 55 40.98 -1.30 5.23
N LEU A 56 39.81 -0.91 5.75
CA LEU A 56 39.71 0.00 6.90
C LEU A 56 39.04 -0.59 8.13
N LEU A 57 37.90 -1.27 7.94
CA LEU A 57 36.96 -1.54 9.04
C LEU A 57 37.02 -2.98 9.55
N LYS A 58 37.69 -3.89 8.84
CA LYS A 58 37.98 -5.26 9.32
C LYS A 58 39.23 -5.30 10.21
N THR A 59 39.33 -6.34 11.02
CA THR A 59 40.46 -6.60 11.92
C THR A 59 41.81 -6.43 11.20
N GLY A 60 42.68 -5.58 11.75
CA GLY A 60 43.96 -5.18 11.15
C GLY A 60 43.91 -3.91 10.30
N GLY A 61 42.72 -3.39 9.98
CA GLY A 61 42.51 -2.09 9.34
C GLY A 61 42.66 -0.92 10.31
N LYS A 62 43.06 0.25 9.81
CA LYS A 62 43.34 1.44 10.65
C LYS A 62 42.12 2.00 11.40
N ALA A 63 40.92 1.68 10.95
CA ALA A 63 39.66 2.13 11.54
C ALA A 63 38.85 0.96 12.14
N PHE A 64 39.49 -0.20 12.36
CA PHE A 64 38.88 -1.30 13.06
C PHE A 64 38.65 -0.92 14.52
N VAL A 65 37.39 -0.90 14.92
CA VAL A 65 37.01 -0.82 16.33
C VAL A 65 36.66 -2.24 16.77
N PRO A 66 37.40 -2.83 17.72
CA PRO A 66 37.05 -4.14 18.23
C PRO A 66 35.64 -4.09 18.82
N GLU A 67 34.85 -5.09 18.45
CA GLU A 67 33.51 -5.29 18.97
C GLU A 67 33.57 -5.45 20.50
N ASP A 68 32.77 -4.68 21.24
CA ASP A 68 32.69 -4.81 22.70
C ASP A 68 32.03 -6.15 23.03
N PRO A 69 32.73 -7.09 23.70
CA PRO A 69 32.15 -8.38 24.07
C PRO A 69 30.91 -8.25 24.95
N LYS A 70 30.72 -7.11 25.63
CA LYS A 70 29.51 -6.81 26.42
C LYS A 70 28.32 -6.39 25.55
N ALA A 71 28.54 -6.04 24.29
CA ALA A 71 27.48 -5.66 23.34
C ALA A 71 26.77 -6.89 22.72
N PHE A 72 27.31 -8.09 22.93
CA PHE A 72 26.74 -9.34 22.45
C PHE A 72 26.32 -10.22 23.63
N LEU A 73 25.17 -10.87 23.49
CA LEU A 73 24.74 -11.88 24.45
C LEU A 73 25.66 -13.10 24.37
N SER A 74 25.86 -13.80 25.48
CA SER A 74 26.58 -15.07 25.43
C SER A 74 25.83 -16.07 24.57
N LEU A 75 26.54 -17.03 23.98
CA LEU A 75 25.92 -18.06 23.14
C LEU A 75 24.84 -18.84 23.92
N GLU A 76 25.08 -19.12 25.19
CA GLU A 76 24.12 -19.78 26.09
C GLU A 76 22.85 -18.95 26.28
N GLN A 77 22.97 -17.63 26.42
CA GLN A 77 21.81 -16.73 26.49
C GLN A 77 21.03 -16.69 25.17
N VAL A 78 21.72 -16.69 24.03
CA VAL A 78 21.08 -16.71 22.71
C VAL A 78 20.31 -18.02 22.51
N ILE A 79 20.91 -19.15 22.88
CA ILE A 79 20.26 -20.47 22.80
C ILE A 79 19.01 -20.51 23.69
N ASP A 80 19.11 -20.06 24.94
CA ASP A 80 17.98 -19.99 25.88
C ASP A 80 16.84 -19.12 25.35
N ILE A 81 17.16 -17.97 24.74
CA ILE A 81 16.16 -17.10 24.09
C ILE A 81 15.46 -17.82 22.94
N ILE A 82 16.21 -18.52 22.08
CA ILE A 82 15.64 -19.24 20.93
C ILE A 82 14.71 -20.36 21.41
N VAL A 83 15.14 -21.17 22.38
CA VAL A 83 14.33 -22.27 22.92
C VAL A 83 13.07 -21.74 23.61
N LYS A 84 13.18 -20.69 24.44
CA LYS A 84 12.01 -20.05 25.09
C LYS A 84 11.03 -19.41 24.11
N ALA A 85 11.51 -18.99 22.95
CA ALA A 85 10.66 -18.51 21.86
C ALA A 85 10.00 -19.64 21.06
N GLY A 86 10.21 -20.92 21.43
CA GLY A 86 9.69 -22.07 20.70
C GLY A 86 10.45 -22.34 19.39
N GLY A 87 11.68 -21.86 19.27
CA GLY A 87 12.54 -22.06 18.11
C GLY A 87 13.56 -23.18 18.31
N ILE A 88 14.23 -23.57 17.23
CA ILE A 88 15.32 -24.56 17.24
C ILE A 88 16.66 -23.80 17.08
N PRO A 89 17.55 -23.81 18.08
CA PRO A 89 18.89 -23.25 17.93
C PRO A 89 19.63 -23.92 16.78
N CYS A 90 20.11 -23.12 15.84
CA CYS A 90 20.76 -23.58 14.62
C CYS A 90 22.15 -22.97 14.50
N TYR A 91 23.15 -23.81 14.22
CA TYR A 91 24.50 -23.37 13.94
C TYR A 91 24.69 -23.17 12.43
N PRO A 92 25.00 -21.94 11.97
CA PRO A 92 25.30 -21.71 10.57
C PRO A 92 26.69 -22.27 10.24
N VAL A 93 26.74 -23.20 9.29
CA VAL A 93 27.96 -23.89 8.86
C VAL A 93 28.47 -23.27 7.57
N LEU A 94 29.76 -22.93 7.53
CA LEU A 94 30.44 -22.46 6.33
C LEU A 94 31.11 -23.61 5.55
N LEU A 95 31.73 -24.54 6.28
CA LEU A 95 32.52 -25.68 5.77
C LEU A 95 33.79 -25.27 5.03
N ASP A 96 33.76 -25.21 3.69
CA ASP A 96 34.92 -24.92 2.84
C ASP A 96 34.94 -23.46 2.34
N ASP A 97 36.14 -22.99 1.99
CA ASP A 97 36.32 -21.81 1.14
C ASP A 97 36.54 -22.22 -0.32
N ALA A 98 36.49 -21.25 -1.24
CA ALA A 98 36.71 -21.48 -2.68
C ALA A 98 38.11 -22.05 -3.03
N LYS A 99 38.99 -22.28 -2.04
CA LYS A 99 40.31 -22.90 -2.16
C LYS A 99 40.39 -24.28 -1.49
N GLY A 100 39.29 -24.79 -0.94
CA GLY A 100 39.20 -26.11 -0.30
C GLY A 100 39.73 -26.17 1.14
N ASN A 101 39.85 -25.04 1.84
CA ASN A 101 40.25 -25.03 3.25
C ASN A 101 39.02 -25.05 4.16
N PHE A 102 39.06 -25.87 5.21
CA PHE A 102 38.06 -25.85 6.28
C PHE A 102 38.35 -24.72 7.27
N THR A 103 37.32 -24.23 7.96
CA THR A 103 37.54 -23.44 9.18
C THR A 103 38.12 -24.33 10.28
N ASP A 104 38.90 -23.76 11.21
CA ASP A 104 39.54 -24.47 12.33
C ASP A 104 38.55 -25.27 13.22
N TYR A 105 37.25 -24.97 13.08
CA TYR A 105 36.17 -25.53 13.89
C TYR A 105 35.33 -26.58 13.15
N GLU A 106 35.26 -26.52 11.82
CA GLU A 106 34.38 -27.36 11.01
C GLU A 106 35.12 -28.49 10.28
N GLY A 107 36.45 -28.47 10.26
CA GLY A 107 37.27 -29.54 9.64
C GLY A 107 37.32 -30.87 10.41
N ASP A 108 36.89 -30.89 11.68
CA ASP A 108 36.76 -32.09 12.50
C ASP A 108 35.29 -32.30 12.88
N PHE A 109 34.60 -33.14 12.12
CA PHE A 109 33.15 -33.30 12.25
C PHE A 109 32.73 -33.90 13.60
N VAL A 110 33.58 -34.76 14.17
CA VAL A 110 33.33 -35.39 15.48
C VAL A 110 33.42 -34.35 16.57
N LYS A 111 34.50 -33.56 16.58
CA LYS A 111 34.68 -32.47 17.55
C LYS A 111 33.60 -31.40 17.42
N LEU A 112 33.19 -31.05 16.21
CA LEU A 112 32.09 -30.12 15.97
C LEU A 112 30.79 -30.67 16.55
N TYR A 113 30.44 -31.90 16.23
CA TYR A 113 29.24 -32.58 16.77
C TYR A 113 29.23 -32.59 18.30
N GLU A 114 30.33 -32.97 18.95
CA GLU A 114 30.45 -32.97 20.41
C GLU A 114 30.29 -31.56 21.00
N THR A 115 30.83 -30.54 20.32
CA THR A 115 30.72 -29.17 20.81
C THR A 115 29.32 -28.59 20.63
N LEU A 116 28.64 -28.87 19.52
CA LEU A 116 27.27 -28.42 19.29
C LEU A 116 26.30 -29.10 20.27
N THR A 117 26.41 -30.43 20.43
CA THR A 117 25.54 -31.20 21.32
C THR A 117 25.74 -30.81 22.80
N SER A 118 26.98 -30.59 23.25
CA SER A 118 27.24 -30.09 24.61
C SER A 118 26.65 -28.70 24.90
N LYS A 119 26.29 -27.95 23.84
CA LYS A 119 25.64 -26.65 23.92
C LYS A 119 24.13 -26.69 23.67
N GLY A 120 23.53 -27.86 23.46
CA GLY A 120 22.11 -28.00 23.15
C GLY A 120 21.75 -27.61 21.70
N VAL A 121 22.72 -27.61 20.79
CA VAL A 121 22.49 -27.30 19.37
C VAL A 121 22.45 -28.60 18.56
N TYR A 122 21.29 -28.86 17.94
CA TYR A 122 21.00 -30.08 17.17
C TYR A 122 20.55 -29.78 15.73
N SER A 123 20.73 -28.54 15.29
CA SER A 123 20.38 -28.06 13.96
C SER A 123 21.56 -27.35 13.32
N ILE A 124 21.75 -27.59 12.03
CA ILE A 124 22.76 -26.94 11.21
C ILE A 124 22.13 -26.40 9.92
N GLU A 125 22.59 -25.22 9.50
CA GLU A 125 22.21 -24.61 8.23
C GLU A 125 23.45 -24.46 7.37
N LEU A 126 23.39 -24.90 6.11
CA LEU A 126 24.50 -24.79 5.16
C LEU A 126 24.12 -23.93 3.97
N ILE A 127 25.12 -23.36 3.31
CA ILE A 127 24.95 -22.66 2.03
C ILE A 127 25.63 -23.51 0.95
N PRO A 128 24.89 -24.35 0.20
CA PRO A 128 25.50 -25.24 -0.78
C PRO A 128 26.34 -24.51 -1.82
N GLY A 129 25.93 -23.31 -2.27
CA GLY A 129 26.64 -22.54 -3.28
C GLY A 129 28.09 -22.17 -2.94
N ARG A 130 28.48 -22.29 -1.67
CA ARG A 130 29.87 -22.09 -1.22
C ARG A 130 30.72 -23.35 -1.31
N ASN A 131 30.08 -24.51 -1.22
CA ASN A 131 30.72 -25.80 -0.96
C ASN A 131 30.82 -26.67 -2.21
N THR A 132 31.93 -27.39 -2.33
CA THR A 132 32.03 -28.47 -3.34
C THR A 132 31.06 -29.61 -2.99
N PHE A 133 30.54 -30.28 -4.02
CA PHE A 133 29.56 -31.37 -3.83
C PHE A 133 30.09 -32.48 -2.89
N ALA A 134 31.35 -32.90 -3.05
CA ALA A 134 31.95 -33.96 -2.24
C ALA A 134 32.02 -33.59 -0.75
N VAL A 135 32.51 -32.38 -0.44
CA VAL A 135 32.63 -31.92 0.96
C VAL A 135 31.26 -31.74 1.59
N LEU A 136 30.31 -31.14 0.87
CA LEU A 136 28.93 -30.99 1.34
C LEU A 136 28.30 -32.36 1.62
N LYS A 137 28.46 -33.32 0.71
CA LYS A 137 27.91 -34.66 0.83
C LYS A 137 28.44 -35.39 2.05
N ASP A 138 29.75 -35.41 2.24
CA ASP A 138 30.39 -36.10 3.37
C ASP A 138 29.95 -35.51 4.71
N PHE A 139 29.90 -34.18 4.82
CA PHE A 139 29.49 -33.49 6.03
C PHE A 139 28.01 -33.72 6.36
N VAL A 140 27.12 -33.53 5.38
CA VAL A 140 25.67 -33.73 5.56
C VAL A 140 25.37 -35.17 5.92
N THR A 141 26.04 -36.14 5.29
CA THR A 141 25.88 -37.57 5.60
C THR A 141 26.29 -37.88 7.04
N PHE A 142 27.42 -37.32 7.51
CA PHE A 142 27.85 -37.49 8.90
C PHE A 142 26.82 -36.95 9.89
N PHE A 143 26.37 -35.70 9.75
CA PHE A 143 25.39 -35.10 10.68
C PHE A 143 24.01 -35.75 10.57
N ARG A 144 23.59 -36.18 9.37
CA ARG A 144 22.35 -36.96 9.18
C ARG A 144 22.41 -38.28 9.93
N SER A 145 23.55 -38.98 9.94
CA SER A 145 23.76 -40.22 10.71
C SER A 145 23.59 -40.01 12.22
N LYS A 146 23.82 -38.78 12.71
CA LYS A 146 23.60 -38.36 14.11
C LYS A 146 22.22 -37.78 14.37
N LYS A 147 21.32 -37.83 13.37
CA LYS A 147 19.94 -37.31 13.45
C LYS A 147 19.89 -35.81 13.77
N PHE A 148 20.83 -35.02 13.25
CA PHE A 148 20.73 -33.57 13.24
C PHE A 148 19.67 -33.09 12.26
N LEU A 149 19.05 -31.95 12.57
CA LEU A 149 18.22 -31.20 11.64
C LEU A 149 19.14 -30.43 10.68
N ILE A 150 18.92 -30.54 9.37
CA ILE A 150 19.79 -29.96 8.34
C ILE A 150 18.94 -29.14 7.38
N THR A 151 19.31 -27.88 7.16
CA THR A 151 18.69 -26.98 6.16
C THR A 151 19.70 -26.42 5.18
N PHE A 152 19.23 -26.03 4.00
CA PHE A 152 20.03 -25.35 2.98
C PHE A 152 19.50 -23.93 2.74
N GLY A 153 20.38 -22.95 2.88
CA GLY A 153 20.10 -21.54 2.61
C GLY A 153 20.73 -21.04 1.30
N THR A 154 20.33 -19.83 0.88
CA THR A 154 20.89 -19.09 -0.25
C THR A 154 21.50 -17.76 0.23
N GLU A 155 22.62 -17.31 -0.35
CA GLU A 155 23.28 -16.06 0.09
C GLU A 155 22.45 -14.79 -0.15
N HIS A 156 21.42 -14.86 -1.01
CA HIS A 156 20.58 -13.74 -1.40
C HIS A 156 19.11 -14.15 -1.47
N ASN A 157 18.26 -13.48 -0.70
CA ASN A 157 16.82 -13.50 -0.92
C ASN A 157 16.49 -12.40 -1.93
N THR A 158 15.82 -12.75 -3.02
CA THR A 158 15.20 -11.75 -3.89
C THR A 158 13.92 -11.24 -3.21
N PRO A 159 13.63 -9.92 -3.24
CA PRO A 159 12.36 -9.39 -2.73
C PRO A 159 11.11 -10.05 -3.31
N GLN A 160 11.25 -10.71 -4.47
CA GLN A 160 10.21 -11.36 -5.24
C GLN A 160 9.79 -12.73 -4.69
N LEU A 161 10.54 -13.33 -3.76
CA LEU A 161 10.28 -14.68 -3.21
C LEU A 161 10.17 -15.77 -4.30
N ASP A 162 10.87 -15.61 -5.42
CA ASP A 162 10.87 -16.60 -6.49
C ASP A 162 11.50 -17.92 -6.00
N PRO A 163 10.98 -19.10 -6.40
CA PRO A 163 11.60 -20.38 -6.08
C PRO A 163 13.03 -20.44 -6.66
N VAL A 164 14.04 -20.49 -5.80
CA VAL A 164 15.44 -20.61 -6.21
C VAL A 164 15.86 -22.07 -6.12
N LYS A 165 16.36 -22.62 -7.22
CA LYS A 165 17.02 -23.94 -7.21
C LYS A 165 18.34 -23.83 -6.47
N VAL A 166 18.52 -24.63 -5.43
CA VAL A 166 19.77 -24.66 -4.65
C VAL A 166 20.79 -25.55 -5.35
N SER A 167 22.01 -25.05 -5.52
CA SER A 167 23.13 -25.76 -6.15
C SER A 167 24.42 -25.56 -5.35
N CYS A 168 25.34 -26.53 -5.45
CA CYS A 168 26.71 -26.44 -4.95
C CYS A 168 27.55 -25.40 -5.69
N SER A 169 28.78 -25.17 -5.21
CA SER A 169 29.75 -24.31 -5.88
C SER A 169 29.98 -24.75 -7.34
N GLY A 170 30.11 -23.77 -8.24
CA GLY A 170 30.20 -24.02 -9.68
C GLY A 170 28.87 -24.40 -10.36
N GLY A 171 27.73 -24.28 -9.66
CA GLY A 171 26.41 -24.57 -10.24
C GLY A 171 26.09 -26.06 -10.34
N VAL A 172 26.77 -26.91 -9.57
CA VAL A 172 26.52 -28.35 -9.54
C VAL A 172 25.25 -28.62 -8.74
N ASP A 173 24.28 -29.33 -9.32
CA ASP A 173 23.02 -29.65 -8.65
C ASP A 173 23.23 -30.55 -7.42
N LEU A 174 22.31 -30.44 -6.45
CA LEU A 174 22.21 -31.40 -5.35
C LEU A 174 21.73 -32.75 -5.91
N ASP A 175 22.12 -33.86 -5.26
CA ASP A 175 21.56 -35.17 -5.57
C ASP A 175 20.26 -35.42 -4.81
N GLU A 176 19.49 -36.43 -5.23
CA GLU A 176 18.19 -36.77 -4.63
C GLU A 176 18.28 -36.99 -3.11
N GLU A 177 19.40 -37.52 -2.62
CA GLU A 177 19.59 -37.75 -1.19
C GLU A 177 19.80 -36.45 -0.42
N LEU A 178 20.61 -35.50 -0.94
CA LEU A 178 20.76 -34.18 -0.34
C LEU A 178 19.44 -33.42 -0.38
N GLU A 179 18.76 -33.39 -1.53
CA GLU A 179 17.44 -32.75 -1.67
C GLU A 179 16.44 -33.31 -0.65
N ARG A 180 16.40 -34.64 -0.49
CA ARG A 180 15.57 -35.31 0.52
C ARG A 180 15.95 -34.88 1.93
N ILE A 181 17.23 -34.85 2.27
CA ILE A 181 17.69 -34.44 3.62
C ILE A 181 17.27 -32.99 3.92
N GLY A 182 17.40 -32.08 2.96
CA GLY A 182 16.94 -30.70 3.11
C GLY A 182 15.43 -30.61 3.32
N TYR A 183 14.65 -31.40 2.58
CA TYR A 183 13.19 -31.47 2.74
C TYR A 183 12.78 -32.07 4.09
N GLU A 184 13.45 -33.14 4.54
CA GLU A 184 13.24 -33.74 5.86
C GLU A 184 13.53 -32.73 6.98
N GLY A 185 14.56 -31.90 6.83
CA GLY A 185 14.85 -30.79 7.75
C GLY A 185 13.70 -29.79 7.83
N ALA A 186 13.16 -29.37 6.67
CA ALA A 186 11.99 -28.50 6.62
C ALA A 186 10.75 -29.13 7.26
N CYS A 187 10.54 -30.44 7.07
CA CYS A 187 9.47 -31.20 7.73
C CYS A 187 9.62 -31.14 9.25
N ILE A 188 10.81 -31.38 9.79
CA ILE A 188 11.04 -31.36 11.25
C ILE A 188 10.77 -29.97 11.83
N ILE A 189 11.17 -28.90 11.12
CA ILE A 189 10.84 -27.52 11.53
C ILE A 189 9.32 -27.34 11.55
N ALA A 190 8.61 -27.76 10.50
CA ALA A 190 7.16 -27.66 10.43
C ALA A 190 6.46 -28.44 11.56
N ALA A 191 6.90 -29.66 11.83
CA ALA A 191 6.39 -30.49 12.92
C ALA A 191 6.66 -29.88 14.29
N HIS A 192 7.87 -29.35 14.51
CA HIS A 192 8.22 -28.68 15.75
C HIS A 192 7.32 -27.47 15.99
N GLN A 193 7.19 -26.58 15.00
CA GLN A 193 6.34 -25.39 15.12
C GLN A 193 4.86 -25.75 15.31
N TYR A 194 4.38 -26.79 14.62
CA TYR A 194 3.01 -27.28 14.77
C TYR A 194 2.70 -27.76 16.19
N LEU A 195 3.62 -28.51 16.81
CA LEU A 195 3.46 -29.01 18.18
C LEU A 195 3.59 -27.89 19.21
N ILE A 196 4.57 -27.01 19.05
CA ILE A 196 4.75 -25.84 19.93
C ILE A 196 3.51 -24.93 19.90
N ALA A 197 2.90 -24.72 18.72
CA ALA A 197 1.67 -23.95 18.59
C ALA A 197 0.46 -24.58 19.33
N LYS A 198 0.51 -25.89 19.61
CA LYS A 198 -0.49 -26.61 20.41
C LYS A 198 -0.15 -26.68 21.90
N GLY A 199 0.95 -26.06 22.32
CA GLY A 199 1.46 -26.19 23.69
C GLY A 199 2.08 -27.56 23.98
N GLU A 200 2.42 -28.33 22.95
CA GLU A 200 3.11 -29.61 23.05
C GLU A 200 4.62 -29.44 22.79
N GLU A 201 5.42 -30.40 23.26
CA GLU A 201 6.86 -30.39 23.00
C GLU A 201 7.18 -30.89 21.58
N GLY A 202 7.85 -30.06 20.78
CA GLY A 202 8.30 -30.37 19.43
C GLY A 202 9.54 -31.27 19.36
N PHE A 203 10.36 -31.06 18.31
CA PHE A 203 11.65 -31.74 18.12
C PHE A 203 12.61 -31.58 19.31
N LEU A 204 12.51 -30.46 20.04
CA LEU A 204 13.20 -30.24 21.30
C LEU A 204 12.21 -30.41 22.46
N ASP A 205 12.68 -30.95 23.58
CA ASP A 205 11.94 -30.93 24.84
C ASP A 205 12.05 -29.57 25.56
N ALA A 206 11.42 -29.45 26.73
CA ALA A 206 11.41 -28.22 27.53
C ALA A 206 12.81 -27.75 27.98
N ASP A 207 13.80 -28.64 28.02
CA ASP A 207 15.19 -28.33 28.36
C ASP A 207 16.05 -28.03 27.11
N GLY A 208 15.45 -28.00 25.92
CA GLY A 208 16.13 -27.75 24.66
C GLY A 208 16.90 -28.95 24.10
N ILE A 209 16.66 -30.16 24.62
CA ILE A 209 17.32 -31.38 24.16
C ILE A 209 16.53 -32.01 23.02
N ALA A 210 17.23 -32.38 21.94
CA ALA A 210 16.58 -32.97 20.77
C ALA A 210 16.11 -34.41 21.00
N LYS A 211 14.87 -34.68 20.62
CA LYS A 211 14.25 -36.01 20.64
C LYS A 211 14.64 -36.83 19.41
N THR A 212 15.94 -37.05 19.22
CA THR A 212 16.51 -37.74 18.05
C THR A 212 15.96 -39.15 17.82
N LYS A 213 15.47 -39.84 18.87
CA LYS A 213 14.77 -41.13 18.75
C LYS A 213 13.43 -41.06 18.01
N LYS A 214 12.81 -39.87 17.94
CA LYS A 214 11.55 -39.60 17.26
C LYS A 214 11.75 -38.86 15.92
N TYR A 215 12.98 -38.79 15.43
CA TYR A 215 13.32 -38.02 14.22
C TYR A 215 12.39 -38.33 13.05
N ASP A 216 12.22 -39.61 12.73
CA ASP A 216 11.45 -40.02 11.56
C ASP A 216 9.93 -39.75 11.76
N ALA A 217 9.42 -39.79 12.99
CA ALA A 217 8.05 -39.38 13.31
C ALA A 217 7.83 -37.87 13.14
N PHE A 218 8.84 -37.03 13.42
CA PHE A 218 8.76 -35.60 13.14
C PHE A 218 8.80 -35.31 11.63
N VAL A 219 9.56 -36.09 10.86
CA VAL A 219 9.54 -36.01 9.39
C VAL A 219 8.14 -36.33 8.87
N GLU A 220 7.53 -37.43 9.31
CA GLU A 220 6.18 -37.83 8.90
C GLU A 220 5.12 -36.77 9.25
N LEU A 221 5.12 -36.28 10.49
CA LEU A 221 4.20 -35.22 10.93
C LEU A 221 4.42 -33.94 10.12
N GLY A 222 5.68 -33.55 9.91
CA GLY A 222 6.05 -32.36 9.16
C GLY A 222 5.60 -32.41 7.71
N ASN A 223 5.76 -33.56 7.07
CA ASN A 223 5.31 -33.80 5.72
C ASN A 223 3.78 -33.69 5.62
N ALA A 224 3.03 -34.21 6.60
CA ALA A 224 1.58 -34.05 6.66
C ALA A 224 1.17 -32.57 6.86
N VAL A 225 1.88 -31.83 7.71
CA VAL A 225 1.64 -30.40 7.92
C VAL A 225 1.91 -29.60 6.64
N ILE A 226 3.06 -29.81 5.99
CA ILE A 226 3.41 -29.14 4.74
C ILE A 226 2.40 -29.50 3.63
N GLY A 227 2.06 -30.79 3.50
CA GLY A 227 1.08 -31.29 2.54
C GLY A 227 -0.28 -30.61 2.68
N HIS A 228 -0.79 -30.45 3.90
CA HIS A 228 -2.05 -29.75 4.17
C HIS A 228 -2.07 -28.34 3.59
N PHE A 229 -0.99 -27.57 3.76
CA PHE A 229 -0.91 -26.20 3.25
C PHE A 229 -0.71 -26.14 1.73
N ILE A 230 0.05 -27.07 1.13
CA ILE A 230 0.18 -27.16 -0.33
C ILE A 230 -1.16 -27.50 -0.98
N GLU A 231 -1.91 -28.45 -0.42
CA GLU A 231 -3.23 -28.84 -0.90
C GLU A 231 -4.28 -27.72 -0.73
N ALA A 232 -4.24 -27.00 0.39
CA ALA A 232 -5.11 -25.84 0.65
C ALA A 232 -4.82 -24.63 -0.27
N SER A 233 -3.61 -24.55 -0.83
CA SER A 233 -3.17 -23.47 -1.72
C SER A 233 -3.46 -23.74 -3.21
N SER A 234 -3.97 -24.91 -3.56
CA SER A 234 -4.15 -25.30 -4.97
C SER A 234 -5.43 -24.67 -5.58
N PRO A 235 -5.32 -23.85 -6.64
CA PRO A 235 -6.46 -23.15 -7.25
C PRO A 235 -7.57 -24.07 -7.78
N THR A 236 -7.23 -25.32 -8.13
CA THR A 236 -8.12 -26.27 -8.81
C THR A 236 -9.19 -26.88 -7.91
N LEU A 237 -9.03 -26.87 -6.58
CA LEU A 237 -10.05 -27.39 -5.64
C LEU A 237 -10.99 -26.31 -5.10
N LEU A 238 -10.56 -25.05 -5.03
CA LEU A 238 -11.43 -23.91 -4.75
C LEU A 238 -12.51 -23.73 -5.85
N GLN A 239 -12.20 -24.13 -7.08
CA GLN A 239 -13.15 -24.19 -8.20
C GLN A 239 -14.08 -25.41 -8.11
N ARG A 240 -13.56 -26.61 -7.80
CA ARG A 240 -14.40 -27.82 -7.65
C ARG A 240 -15.36 -27.79 -6.46
N ARG A 241 -14.98 -27.16 -5.33
CA ARG A 241 -15.89 -27.00 -4.17
C ARG A 241 -17.03 -26.01 -4.42
N ARG A 242 -16.90 -25.11 -5.41
CA ARG A 242 -18.00 -24.24 -5.85
C ARG A 242 -18.94 -24.94 -6.84
N GLU A 243 -18.48 -25.99 -7.51
CA GLU A 243 -19.24 -26.70 -8.55
C GLU A 243 -19.89 -28.01 -8.06
N GLN A 244 -19.47 -28.58 -6.93
CA GLN A 244 -20.02 -29.83 -6.36
C GLN A 244 -20.99 -29.63 -5.18
N GLY A 245 -21.60 -28.44 -5.06
CA GLY A 245 -22.63 -28.15 -4.06
C GLY A 245 -24.05 -28.63 -4.45
N ASN A 246 -24.19 -29.69 -5.25
CA ASN A 246 -25.48 -30.26 -5.60
C ASN A 246 -25.32 -31.68 -6.15
N GLU A 247 -25.39 -32.69 -5.27
CA GLU A 247 -26.05 -34.00 -5.46
C GLU A 247 -25.58 -34.99 -4.38
N GLY A 248 -26.54 -35.72 -3.81
CA GLY A 248 -26.41 -36.37 -2.51
C GLY A 248 -25.64 -37.67 -2.46
N SER A 249 -25.15 -38.01 -1.27
CA SER A 249 -25.03 -39.39 -0.79
C SER A 249 -24.90 -39.40 0.74
N GLU A 250 -25.48 -40.43 1.33
CA GLU A 250 -25.84 -40.61 2.74
C GLU A 250 -24.63 -40.61 3.70
N GLU A 251 -24.71 -39.81 4.76
CA GLU A 251 -23.79 -39.88 5.89
C GLU A 251 -24.13 -41.06 6.80
N VAL A 252 -23.21 -42.03 6.86
CA VAL A 252 -23.16 -43.03 7.93
C VAL A 252 -22.53 -42.37 9.17
N VAL A 253 -23.37 -42.15 10.17
CA VAL A 253 -23.01 -41.62 11.49
C VAL A 253 -22.16 -42.64 12.25
N ILE A 254 -20.91 -42.31 12.55
CA ILE A 254 -20.15 -42.89 13.66
C ILE A 254 -19.88 -41.77 14.67
N LYS A 255 -20.60 -41.83 15.79
CA LYS A 255 -20.41 -40.97 16.97
C LYS A 255 -19.16 -41.43 17.72
N GLU A 256 -18.11 -40.62 17.74
CA GLU A 256 -17.17 -40.59 18.86
C GLU A 256 -17.15 -39.19 19.47
N GLN A 257 -17.30 -39.18 20.80
CA GLN A 257 -17.60 -38.04 21.65
C GLN A 257 -16.37 -37.13 21.79
N ILE A 258 -16.42 -35.97 21.13
CA ILE A 258 -15.75 -34.75 21.59
C ILE A 258 -16.78 -33.97 22.41
N PRO A 259 -16.46 -33.40 23.58
CA PRO A 259 -17.43 -32.61 24.33
C PRO A 259 -17.80 -31.38 23.51
N ASN A 260 -19.02 -31.39 22.96
CA ASN A 260 -19.65 -30.21 22.42
C ASN A 260 -19.84 -29.21 23.57
N SER A 261 -19.08 -28.12 23.56
CA SER A 261 -19.58 -26.86 24.12
C SER A 261 -20.85 -26.49 23.33
N PRO A 262 -21.94 -26.11 24.00
CA PRO A 262 -23.21 -25.85 23.33
C PRO A 262 -23.09 -24.64 22.38
N PRO A 263 -23.84 -24.61 21.27
CA PRO A 263 -24.01 -23.39 20.50
C PRO A 263 -24.78 -22.38 21.38
N SER A 264 -24.17 -21.23 21.64
CA SER A 264 -24.84 -20.10 22.28
C SER A 264 -25.75 -19.42 21.25
N GLU A 265 -27.04 -19.72 21.25
CA GLU A 265 -28.05 -19.12 20.36
C GLU A 265 -28.08 -17.57 20.40
N GLY A 266 -27.47 -16.91 21.40
CA GLY A 266 -27.40 -15.44 21.51
C GLY A 266 -26.10 -14.75 21.06
N LEU A 267 -25.04 -15.50 20.68
CA LEU A 267 -23.77 -14.86 20.25
C LEU A 267 -23.83 -14.36 18.79
N GLY A 268 -24.60 -15.04 17.93
CA GLY A 268 -24.80 -14.62 16.54
C GLY A 268 -25.49 -13.25 16.46
N GLU A 269 -26.60 -13.08 17.18
CA GLU A 269 -27.37 -11.83 17.24
C GLU A 269 -26.53 -10.66 17.78
N ALA A 270 -25.80 -10.86 18.88
CA ALA A 270 -24.96 -9.80 19.45
C ALA A 270 -23.79 -9.38 18.55
N LEU A 271 -23.25 -10.30 17.75
CA LEU A 271 -22.19 -9.99 16.78
C LEU A 271 -22.75 -9.22 15.58
N GLU A 272 -23.95 -9.56 15.11
CA GLU A 272 -24.67 -8.79 14.10
C GLU A 272 -24.95 -7.36 14.58
N GLU A 273 -25.44 -7.19 15.81
CA GLU A 273 -25.64 -5.86 16.42
C GLU A 273 -24.32 -5.08 16.53
N LEU A 274 -23.21 -5.75 16.88
CA LEU A 274 -21.89 -5.11 16.92
C LEU A 274 -21.46 -4.64 15.53
N ILE A 275 -21.65 -5.47 14.49
CA ILE A 275 -21.35 -5.10 13.10
C ILE A 275 -22.21 -3.91 12.68
N GLU A 276 -23.51 -3.94 12.98
CA GLU A 276 -24.45 -2.86 12.65
C GLU A 276 -24.01 -1.53 13.27
N VAL A 277 -23.76 -1.51 14.58
CA VAL A 277 -23.35 -0.27 15.27
C VAL A 277 -21.98 0.22 14.80
N SER A 278 -21.05 -0.71 14.50
CA SER A 278 -19.75 -0.38 13.91
C SER A 278 -19.90 0.28 12.55
N GLN A 279 -20.66 -0.31 11.64
CA GLN A 279 -20.85 0.22 10.29
C GLN A 279 -21.60 1.55 10.32
N PHE A 280 -22.63 1.68 11.17
CA PHE A 280 -23.41 2.91 11.31
C PHE A 280 -22.58 4.12 11.71
N TYR A 281 -21.71 3.99 12.72
CA TYR A 281 -20.83 5.09 13.13
C TYR A 281 -19.60 5.22 12.21
N GLY A 282 -19.07 4.09 11.72
CA GLY A 282 -17.93 4.05 10.82
C GLY A 282 -18.19 4.71 9.47
N SER A 283 -19.43 4.64 8.95
CA SER A 283 -19.81 5.27 7.68
C SER A 283 -20.06 6.79 7.81
N LYS A 284 -20.07 7.34 9.03
CA LYS A 284 -20.37 8.76 9.30
C LYS A 284 -19.11 9.53 9.65
N LYS A 285 -18.68 10.39 8.72
CA LYS A 285 -17.44 11.19 8.85
C LYS A 285 -17.41 12.09 10.09
N ASP A 286 -18.57 12.57 10.55
CA ASP A 286 -18.69 13.39 11.76
C ASP A 286 -18.44 12.63 13.08
N PHE A 287 -18.40 11.30 13.04
CA PHE A 287 -18.14 10.42 14.18
C PHE A 287 -16.77 9.76 14.09
N VAL A 288 -16.39 9.32 12.89
CA VAL A 288 -15.15 8.59 12.65
C VAL A 288 -14.46 9.15 11.42
N ILE A 289 -13.17 9.46 11.57
CA ILE A 289 -12.31 9.98 10.51
C ILE A 289 -11.30 8.90 10.15
N ALA A 290 -10.97 8.73 8.86
CA ALA A 290 -9.87 7.87 8.41
C ALA A 290 -9.93 6.41 8.92
N GLY A 291 -11.14 5.86 9.10
CA GLY A 291 -11.34 4.52 9.67
C GLY A 291 -10.93 4.38 11.15
N GLY A 292 -10.79 5.50 11.86
CA GLY A 292 -10.54 5.61 13.29
C GLY A 292 -11.69 5.09 14.17
N GLY A 293 -11.68 5.42 15.46
CA GLY A 293 -12.63 4.87 16.42
C GLY A 293 -12.50 3.36 16.63
N ASN A 294 -13.29 2.86 17.57
CA ASN A 294 -13.20 1.49 18.04
C ASN A 294 -14.54 1.04 18.63
N THR A 295 -14.91 -0.22 18.42
CA THR A 295 -16.16 -0.77 18.96
C THR A 295 -15.87 -2.10 19.61
N SER A 296 -16.63 -2.41 20.65
CA SER A 296 -16.60 -3.73 21.24
C SER A 296 -17.93 -4.19 21.80
N TYR A 297 -18.05 -5.51 21.88
CA TYR A 297 -19.08 -6.23 22.61
C TYR A 297 -18.41 -7.15 23.64
N LYS A 298 -19.07 -7.35 24.80
CA LYS A 298 -18.59 -8.20 25.88
C LYS A 298 -19.68 -9.15 26.33
N ASP A 299 -19.29 -10.41 26.50
CA ASP A 299 -20.02 -11.40 27.30
C ASP A 299 -19.23 -11.68 28.59
N ASP A 300 -19.64 -12.68 29.38
CA ASP A 300 -19.01 -12.98 30.68
C ASP A 300 -17.54 -13.43 30.57
N GLU A 301 -17.14 -14.03 29.45
CA GLU A 301 -15.82 -14.63 29.24
C GLU A 301 -14.96 -13.86 28.23
N ARG A 302 -15.59 -13.17 27.27
CA ARG A 302 -14.96 -12.68 26.04
C ARG A 302 -15.27 -11.23 25.77
N ILE A 303 -14.30 -10.55 25.15
CA ILE A 303 -14.49 -9.25 24.50
C ILE A 303 -14.18 -9.38 23.01
N TYR A 304 -15.12 -8.95 22.18
CA TYR A 304 -15.01 -8.82 20.73
C TYR A 304 -14.71 -7.36 20.45
N VAL A 305 -13.50 -7.04 20.01
CA VAL A 305 -13.06 -5.64 19.80
C VAL A 305 -12.49 -5.47 18.41
N LYS A 306 -12.74 -4.32 17.77
CA LYS A 306 -12.21 -4.01 16.44
C LYS A 306 -10.69 -4.22 16.40
N ALA A 307 -10.21 -5.00 15.45
CA ALA A 307 -8.77 -5.20 15.27
C ALA A 307 -8.10 -3.93 14.70
N SER A 308 -6.82 -3.72 15.04
CA SER A 308 -6.04 -2.62 14.49
C SER A 308 -5.89 -2.75 12.96
N GLY A 309 -6.16 -1.66 12.23
CA GLY A 309 -6.08 -1.63 10.77
C GLY A 309 -7.38 -2.01 10.04
N VAL A 310 -8.43 -2.42 10.76
CA VAL A 310 -9.75 -2.69 10.18
C VAL A 310 -10.61 -1.42 10.22
N SER A 311 -11.30 -1.13 9.11
CA SER A 311 -12.23 -0.01 9.00
C SER A 311 -13.59 -0.37 9.61
N LEU A 312 -14.14 0.50 10.48
CA LEU A 312 -15.48 0.32 11.04
C LEU A 312 -16.58 0.33 9.97
N ALA A 313 -16.42 1.15 8.92
CA ALA A 313 -17.43 1.33 7.88
C ALA A 313 -17.70 0.05 7.08
N THR A 314 -16.71 -0.85 7.01
CA THR A 314 -16.74 -2.07 6.20
C THR A 314 -16.40 -3.31 7.02
N ILE A 315 -16.47 -3.22 8.35
CA ILE A 315 -16.12 -4.34 9.23
C ILE A 315 -17.13 -5.48 9.07
N ASP A 316 -16.62 -6.71 9.11
CA ASP A 316 -17.39 -7.93 9.20
C ASP A 316 -16.95 -8.74 10.44
N GLU A 317 -17.54 -9.92 10.63
CA GLU A 317 -17.20 -10.87 11.71
C GLU A 317 -15.71 -11.21 11.83
N ASN A 318 -14.94 -11.12 10.74
CA ASN A 318 -13.50 -11.41 10.73
C ASN A 318 -12.64 -10.20 11.10
N GLY A 319 -13.25 -9.03 11.26
CA GLY A 319 -12.57 -7.81 11.68
C GLY A 319 -12.40 -7.64 13.20
N PHE A 320 -12.98 -8.53 14.02
CA PHE A 320 -12.94 -8.44 15.48
C PHE A 320 -11.90 -9.39 16.08
N ALA A 321 -10.99 -8.83 16.87
CA ALA A 321 -10.12 -9.59 17.76
C ALA A 321 -10.92 -10.03 18.99
N VAL A 322 -10.91 -11.34 19.27
CA VAL A 322 -11.61 -11.93 20.42
C VAL A 322 -10.62 -12.18 21.55
N LEU A 323 -10.83 -11.55 22.71
CA LEU A 323 -9.93 -11.62 23.86
C LEU A 323 -10.61 -12.21 25.11
N ASP A 324 -9.83 -12.90 25.93
CA ASP A 324 -10.23 -13.45 27.24
C ASP A 324 -10.30 -12.36 28.31
N ARG A 325 -11.47 -12.17 28.90
CA ARG A 325 -11.72 -11.11 29.89
C ARG A 325 -10.97 -11.35 31.20
N LYS A 326 -10.67 -12.59 31.59
CA LYS A 326 -9.86 -12.90 32.78
C LYS A 326 -8.41 -12.47 32.55
N LEU A 327 -7.86 -12.76 31.38
CA LEU A 327 -6.52 -12.29 31.00
C LEU A 327 -6.47 -10.76 30.85
N MET A 328 -7.50 -10.16 30.27
CA MET A 328 -7.63 -8.69 30.20
C MET A 328 -7.73 -8.05 31.59
N LYS A 329 -8.37 -8.70 32.55
CA LYS A 329 -8.37 -8.25 33.95
C LYS A 329 -6.98 -8.36 34.57
N ALA A 330 -6.24 -9.44 34.33
CA ALA A 330 -4.86 -9.56 34.80
C ALA A 330 -3.96 -8.43 34.28
N ILE A 331 -4.17 -7.95 33.05
CA ILE A 331 -3.49 -6.77 32.48
C ILE A 331 -3.76 -5.51 33.31
N SER A 332 -4.99 -5.33 33.82
CA SER A 332 -5.34 -4.15 34.63
C SER A 332 -4.64 -4.12 36.00
N GLU A 333 -4.42 -5.30 36.59
CA GLU A 333 -3.86 -5.49 37.93
C GLU A 333 -2.32 -5.60 37.92
N LYS A 334 -1.73 -5.94 36.76
CA LYS A 334 -0.29 -6.08 36.59
C LYS A 334 0.42 -4.72 36.69
N THR A 335 1.54 -4.70 37.39
CA THR A 335 2.44 -3.54 37.42
C THR A 335 3.48 -3.68 36.31
N TYR A 336 3.46 -2.76 35.35
CA TYR A 336 4.40 -2.73 34.23
C TYR A 336 5.65 -1.88 34.49
N SER A 337 6.63 -1.99 33.61
CA SER A 337 7.87 -1.21 33.68
C SER A 337 7.62 0.31 33.72
N LYS A 338 8.49 1.03 34.42
CA LYS A 338 8.50 2.50 34.40
C LYS A 338 9.04 3.04 33.07
N ASN A 339 9.87 2.27 32.37
CA ASN A 339 10.36 2.61 31.05
C ASN A 339 9.20 2.54 30.03
N VAL A 340 8.98 3.61 29.27
CA VAL A 340 7.86 3.73 28.32
C VAL A 340 7.91 2.63 27.27
N MET A 341 9.06 2.45 26.59
CA MET A 341 9.18 1.50 25.49
C MET A 341 9.04 0.04 25.95
N GLU A 342 9.64 -0.29 27.09
CA GLU A 342 9.51 -1.64 27.68
C GLU A 342 8.07 -1.93 28.11
N ARG A 343 7.40 -0.95 28.74
CA ARG A 343 6.00 -1.07 29.15
C ARG A 343 5.07 -1.33 27.99
N GLU A 344 5.19 -0.55 26.91
CA GLU A 344 4.34 -0.70 25.72
C GLU A 344 4.54 -2.09 25.09
N ASN A 345 5.77 -2.61 25.05
CA ASN A 345 6.05 -3.96 24.58
C ASN A 345 5.44 -5.05 25.48
N GLN A 346 5.55 -4.91 26.80
CA GLN A 346 4.96 -5.85 27.76
C GLN A 346 3.43 -5.91 27.62
N ILE A 347 2.77 -4.76 27.47
CA ILE A 347 1.32 -4.67 27.31
C ILE A 347 0.89 -5.25 25.97
N LYS A 348 1.60 -4.93 24.88
CA LYS A 348 1.36 -5.50 23.57
C LYS A 348 1.45 -7.03 23.61
N TYR A 349 2.45 -7.57 24.30
CA TYR A 349 2.61 -9.01 24.48
C TYR A 349 1.44 -9.62 25.25
N ASP A 350 1.04 -9.02 26.37
CA ASP A 350 -0.08 -9.52 27.16
C ASP A 350 -1.42 -9.44 26.39
N LEU A 351 -1.66 -8.36 25.62
CA LEU A 351 -2.83 -8.23 24.74
C LEU A 351 -2.86 -9.30 23.64
N LEU A 352 -1.69 -9.61 23.04
CA LEU A 352 -1.60 -10.65 22.02
C LEU A 352 -1.85 -12.05 22.60
N ASN A 353 -1.43 -12.30 23.84
CA ASN A 353 -1.67 -13.56 24.55
C ASN A 353 -3.10 -13.68 25.08
N ALA A 354 -3.82 -12.58 25.23
CA ALA A 354 -5.23 -12.61 25.61
C ALA A 354 -6.15 -13.10 24.48
N ARG A 355 -5.65 -13.31 23.25
CA ARG A 355 -6.47 -13.73 22.10
C ARG A 355 -6.94 -15.17 22.21
N PHE A 356 -8.23 -15.40 21.94
CA PHE A 356 -8.78 -16.75 21.77
C PHE A 356 -8.34 -17.43 20.47
N ASN A 357 -8.18 -16.63 19.41
CA ASN A 357 -7.94 -17.11 18.04
C ASN A 357 -6.61 -16.54 17.49
N PRO A 358 -5.46 -16.85 18.10
CA PRO A 358 -4.16 -16.30 17.71
C PRO A 358 -3.78 -16.61 16.26
N GLU A 359 -4.28 -17.72 15.70
CA GLU A 359 -4.08 -18.17 14.33
C GLU A 359 -4.67 -17.21 13.28
N LYS A 360 -5.69 -16.41 13.62
CA LYS A 360 -6.24 -15.39 12.72
C LYS A 360 -5.30 -14.21 12.50
N GLY A 361 -4.20 -14.09 13.26
CA GLY A 361 -3.21 -13.04 13.09
C GLY A 361 -3.69 -11.62 13.41
N LEU A 362 -4.93 -11.44 13.87
CA LEU A 362 -5.51 -10.13 14.18
C LEU A 362 -4.79 -9.48 15.36
N ARG A 363 -4.30 -8.25 15.16
CA ARG A 363 -3.72 -7.42 16.22
C ARG A 363 -4.84 -6.72 16.99
N PRO A 364 -4.99 -6.94 18.32
CA PRO A 364 -5.99 -6.23 19.11
C PRO A 364 -5.66 -4.74 19.19
N SER A 365 -6.69 -3.90 19.28
CA SER A 365 -6.52 -2.47 19.55
C SER A 365 -5.83 -2.25 20.90
N VAL A 366 -4.97 -1.23 20.99
CA VAL A 366 -4.36 -0.81 22.26
C VAL A 366 -5.40 -0.30 23.27
N GLU A 367 -6.57 0.10 22.79
CA GLU A 367 -7.68 0.53 23.63
C GLU A 367 -8.51 -0.66 24.12
N ALA A 368 -8.21 -1.90 23.74
CA ALA A 368 -8.98 -3.06 24.18
C ALA A 368 -9.09 -3.13 25.72
N SER A 369 -8.03 -2.73 26.44
CA SER A 369 -8.05 -2.62 27.90
C SER A 369 -9.04 -1.58 28.40
N LEU A 370 -9.13 -0.41 27.74
CA LEU A 370 -10.13 0.62 28.06
C LEU A 370 -11.56 0.10 27.86
N HIS A 371 -11.82 -0.58 26.74
CA HIS A 371 -13.12 -1.18 26.45
C HIS A 371 -13.54 -2.24 27.47
N ASN A 372 -12.58 -2.96 28.07
CA ASN A 372 -12.84 -3.98 29.08
C ASN A 372 -13.11 -3.40 30.48
N LEU A 373 -12.64 -2.18 30.79
CA LEU A 373 -12.89 -1.53 32.10
C LEU A 373 -14.36 -1.15 32.32
N ILE A 374 -15.04 -0.82 31.23
CA ILE A 374 -16.42 -0.33 31.23
C ILE A 374 -17.35 -1.55 31.33
N ALA A 375 -18.25 -1.56 32.32
CA ALA A 375 -19.01 -2.77 32.65
C ALA A 375 -20.10 -3.15 31.62
N PHE A 376 -20.62 -2.19 30.87
CA PHE A 376 -21.66 -2.39 29.85
C PHE A 376 -21.24 -3.32 28.72
N ARG A 377 -22.18 -4.05 28.12
CA ARG A 377 -21.90 -5.00 27.02
C ARG A 377 -21.26 -4.32 25.81
N PHE A 378 -21.89 -3.26 25.30
CA PHE A 378 -21.41 -2.53 24.13
C PHE A 378 -20.62 -1.28 24.53
N VAL A 379 -19.51 -1.05 23.83
CA VAL A 379 -18.71 0.18 23.95
C VAL A 379 -18.40 0.67 22.55
N VAL A 380 -18.74 1.93 22.29
CA VAL A 380 -18.48 2.61 21.02
C VAL A 380 -17.61 3.82 21.32
N HIS A 381 -16.40 3.81 20.77
CA HIS A 381 -15.45 4.90 20.81
C HIS A 381 -15.41 5.59 19.45
N THR A 382 -15.64 6.90 19.46
CA THR A 382 -15.66 7.73 18.24
C THR A 382 -14.81 8.98 18.46
N HIS A 383 -14.27 9.50 17.37
CA HIS A 383 -13.50 10.75 17.33
C HIS A 383 -14.37 11.87 16.75
N SER A 384 -15.59 12.00 17.27
CA SER A 384 -16.59 12.89 16.67
C SER A 384 -16.08 14.32 16.57
N THR A 385 -16.20 14.94 15.40
CA THR A 385 -15.73 16.30 15.11
C THR A 385 -16.31 17.32 16.09
N LYS A 386 -17.60 17.21 16.41
CA LYS A 386 -18.29 18.13 17.34
C LYS A 386 -17.84 17.92 18.79
N VAL A 387 -17.66 16.66 19.19
CA VAL A 387 -17.10 16.33 20.51
C VAL A 387 -15.68 16.87 20.62
N ASN A 388 -14.85 16.68 19.60
CA ASN A 388 -13.50 17.21 19.55
C ASN A 388 -13.48 18.73 19.45
N GLY A 389 -14.52 19.38 18.91
CA GLY A 389 -14.74 20.81 19.07
C GLY A 389 -14.72 21.27 20.53
N LEU A 390 -15.42 20.55 21.42
CA LEU A 390 -15.38 20.80 22.86
C LEU A 390 -14.06 20.32 23.50
N MET A 391 -13.62 19.10 23.20
CA MET A 391 -12.45 18.47 23.82
C MET A 391 -11.11 19.10 23.43
N CYS A 392 -11.07 19.84 22.34
CA CYS A 392 -9.91 20.63 21.90
C CYS A 392 -10.10 22.12 22.18
N GLY A 393 -11.09 22.51 22.99
CA GLY A 393 -11.30 23.88 23.47
C GLY A 393 -10.56 24.17 24.78
N LYS A 394 -10.12 25.41 24.98
CA LYS A 394 -9.46 25.83 26.24
C LYS A 394 -10.34 25.65 27.48
N ASP A 395 -11.66 25.75 27.32
CA ASP A 395 -12.63 25.62 28.40
C ASP A 395 -13.25 24.20 28.50
N ALA A 396 -12.65 23.19 27.86
CA ALA A 396 -13.18 21.82 27.77
C ALA A 396 -13.70 21.28 29.11
N LYS A 397 -12.88 21.34 30.17
CA LYS A 397 -13.24 20.86 31.51
C LYS A 397 -14.45 21.59 32.09
N LYS A 398 -14.46 22.92 32.00
CA LYS A 398 -15.52 23.78 32.55
C LYS A 398 -16.83 23.52 31.82
N LEU A 399 -16.81 23.60 30.49
CA LEU A 399 -18.01 23.47 29.66
C LEU A 399 -18.55 22.04 29.62
N THR A 400 -17.69 21.03 29.81
CA THR A 400 -18.17 19.65 30.03
C THR A 400 -19.03 19.55 31.28
N ALA A 401 -18.58 20.15 32.40
CA ALA A 401 -19.34 20.16 33.64
C ALA A 401 -20.66 20.95 33.52
N GLU A 402 -20.67 22.07 32.78
CA GLU A 402 -21.88 22.86 32.55
C GLU A 402 -22.90 22.15 31.65
N LEU A 403 -22.45 21.51 30.57
CA LEU A 403 -23.33 20.88 29.57
C LEU A 403 -23.86 19.51 30.03
N PHE A 404 -23.03 18.74 30.72
CA PHE A 404 -23.31 17.34 31.02
C PHE A 404 -23.36 17.02 32.51
N GLY A 405 -22.92 17.93 33.39
CA GLY A 405 -22.99 17.75 34.83
C GLY A 405 -22.21 16.53 35.31
N ASP A 406 -22.77 15.85 36.32
CA ASP A 406 -22.19 14.67 36.95
C ASP A 406 -22.51 13.35 36.21
N ASP A 407 -23.16 13.40 35.04
CA ASP A 407 -23.53 12.20 34.27
C ASP A 407 -22.38 11.69 33.38
N VAL A 408 -21.26 12.41 33.31
CA VAL A 408 -20.12 12.10 32.43
C VAL A 408 -18.80 12.04 33.18
N VAL A 409 -17.87 11.24 32.67
CA VAL A 409 -16.48 11.23 33.14
C VAL A 409 -15.62 12.07 32.21
N TYR A 410 -15.10 13.20 32.71
CA TYR A 410 -14.11 14.00 32.01
C TYR A 410 -12.69 13.51 32.32
N VAL A 411 -11.89 13.26 31.29
CA VAL A 411 -10.47 12.88 31.38
C VAL A 411 -9.64 13.99 30.72
N PRO A 412 -8.75 14.68 31.47
CA PRO A 412 -7.81 15.62 30.88
C PRO A 412 -6.82 14.89 29.98
N TYR A 413 -6.11 15.63 29.14
CA TYR A 413 -5.14 14.99 28.26
C TYR A 413 -4.10 14.21 29.07
N VAL A 414 -3.91 12.96 28.67
CA VAL A 414 -2.82 12.10 29.07
C VAL A 414 -2.41 11.27 27.85
N ASP A 415 -1.16 10.83 27.83
CA ASP A 415 -0.63 10.09 26.69
C ASP A 415 -1.45 8.81 26.43
N PRO A 416 -1.88 8.57 25.16
CA PRO A 416 -2.57 7.35 24.77
C PRO A 416 -1.80 6.08 25.11
N GLY A 417 -2.52 4.96 25.24
CA GLY A 417 -1.97 3.68 25.67
C GLY A 417 -2.17 3.46 27.18
N TYR A 418 -1.15 2.92 27.86
CA TYR A 418 -1.29 2.48 29.26
C TYR A 418 -1.62 3.61 30.24
N ILE A 419 -1.04 4.79 30.05
CA ILE A 419 -1.23 5.91 30.98
C ILE A 419 -2.67 6.38 30.92
N LEU A 420 -3.20 6.59 29.71
CA LEU A 420 -4.62 6.84 29.51
C LEU A 420 -5.50 5.74 30.12
N PHE A 421 -5.15 4.47 29.92
CA PHE A 421 -5.88 3.35 30.52
C PHE A 421 -5.99 3.44 32.05
N LYS A 422 -4.88 3.65 32.77
CA LYS A 422 -4.90 3.75 34.25
C LYS A 422 -5.59 5.02 34.74
N GLU A 423 -5.48 6.09 33.98
CA GLU A 423 -6.12 7.37 34.30
C GLU A 423 -7.66 7.29 34.13
N VAL A 424 -8.13 6.60 33.09
CA VAL A 424 -9.55 6.28 32.89
C VAL A 424 -10.05 5.35 34.00
N GLU A 425 -9.31 4.29 34.34
CA GLU A 425 -9.65 3.38 35.44
C GLU A 425 -9.85 4.15 36.76
N THR A 426 -8.91 5.02 37.11
CA THR A 426 -8.96 5.85 38.32
C THR A 426 -10.24 6.68 38.37
N ARG A 427 -10.63 7.29 37.25
CA ARG A 427 -11.85 8.10 37.18
C ARG A 427 -13.13 7.29 37.17
N ILE A 428 -13.16 6.13 36.51
CA ILE A 428 -14.30 5.21 36.56
C ILE A 428 -14.54 4.77 38.01
N VAL A 429 -13.49 4.40 38.75
CA VAL A 429 -13.59 4.03 40.17
C VAL A 429 -14.14 5.20 41.00
N ALA A 430 -13.62 6.41 40.81
CA ALA A 430 -14.11 7.60 41.50
C ALA A 430 -15.58 7.91 41.16
N PHE A 431 -15.97 7.74 39.89
CA PHE A 431 -17.34 7.94 39.44
C PHE A 431 -18.31 6.94 40.07
N ARG A 432 -17.94 5.65 40.08
CA ARG A 432 -18.72 4.59 40.75
C ARG A 432 -18.89 4.88 42.24
N ALA A 433 -17.82 5.32 42.90
CA ALA A 433 -17.86 5.68 44.32
C ALA A 433 -18.75 6.90 44.60
N LYS A 434 -18.78 7.89 43.70
CA LYS A 434 -19.59 9.10 43.84
C LYS A 434 -21.07 8.88 43.52
N THR A 435 -21.37 8.13 42.46
CA THR A 435 -22.73 8.06 41.87
C THR A 435 -23.45 6.73 42.13
N GLY A 436 -22.71 5.68 42.50
CA GLY A 436 -23.23 4.31 42.56
C GLY A 436 -23.55 3.70 41.19
N LYS A 437 -23.16 4.34 40.09
CA LYS A 437 -23.47 3.92 38.71
C LYS A 437 -22.20 3.66 37.91
N GLU A 438 -22.34 2.85 36.86
CA GLU A 438 -21.34 2.71 35.80
C GLU A 438 -21.40 3.92 34.86
N PRO A 439 -20.29 4.53 34.45
CA PRO A 439 -20.31 5.65 33.51
C PRO A 439 -20.67 5.18 32.09
N GLN A 440 -21.70 5.79 31.51
CA GLN A 440 -22.11 5.56 30.12
C GLN A 440 -21.38 6.45 29.13
N ILE A 441 -20.78 7.55 29.60
CA ILE A 441 -20.13 8.56 28.77
C ILE A 441 -18.79 8.93 29.39
N ILE A 442 -17.72 8.75 28.62
CA ILE A 442 -16.36 9.18 28.99
C ILE A 442 -15.84 10.11 27.90
N LEU A 443 -15.49 11.33 28.27
CA LEU A 443 -14.97 12.37 27.38
C LEU A 443 -13.47 12.53 27.60
N LEU A 444 -12.70 12.36 26.53
CA LEU A 444 -11.24 12.42 26.53
C LEU A 444 -10.78 13.70 25.84
N GLN A 445 -10.10 14.57 26.60
CA GLN A 445 -9.53 15.80 26.05
C GLN A 445 -8.54 15.49 24.92
N ASN A 446 -8.64 16.21 23.80
CA ASN A 446 -7.82 16.02 22.59
C ASN A 446 -7.84 14.59 22.00
N HIS A 447 -8.93 13.82 22.17
CA HIS A 447 -9.02 12.45 21.63
C HIS A 447 -10.43 12.10 21.13
N GLY A 448 -11.44 12.15 21.99
CA GLY A 448 -12.81 11.79 21.59
C GLY A 448 -13.72 11.37 22.74
N ILE A 449 -14.64 10.46 22.47
CA ILE A 449 -15.69 10.01 23.40
C ILE A 449 -15.84 8.49 23.39
N PHE A 450 -16.04 7.90 24.56
CA PHE A 450 -16.58 6.56 24.73
C PHE A 450 -18.04 6.65 25.17
N VAL A 451 -18.91 5.93 24.47
CA VAL A 451 -20.29 5.71 24.86
C VAL A 451 -20.50 4.22 25.09
N ALA A 452 -21.16 3.86 26.20
CA ALA A 452 -21.34 2.48 26.59
C ALA A 452 -22.74 2.22 27.15
N ALA A 453 -23.31 1.07 26.79
CA ALA A 453 -24.65 0.64 27.16
C ALA A 453 -24.82 -0.87 26.92
N ASP A 454 -25.92 -1.45 27.43
CA ASP A 454 -26.22 -2.87 27.21
C ASP A 454 -26.94 -3.15 25.89
N THR A 455 -27.41 -2.11 25.18
CA THR A 455 -28.09 -2.24 23.88
C THR A 455 -27.65 -1.15 22.89
N ILE A 456 -27.67 -1.45 21.59
CA ILE A 456 -27.34 -0.48 20.52
C ILE A 456 -28.33 0.71 20.47
N ALA A 457 -29.60 0.47 20.79
CA ALA A 457 -30.62 1.52 20.84
C ALA A 457 -30.28 2.59 21.90
N GLU A 458 -29.75 2.15 23.04
CA GLU A 458 -29.31 3.06 24.08
C GLU A 458 -28.03 3.82 23.68
N ILE A 459 -27.06 3.16 23.03
CA ILE A 459 -25.89 3.83 22.44
C ILE A 459 -26.33 4.97 21.51
N HIS A 460 -27.26 4.70 20.59
CA HIS A 460 -27.79 5.71 19.67
C HIS A 460 -28.48 6.87 20.41
N SER A 461 -29.31 6.56 21.40
CA SER A 461 -29.97 7.56 22.24
C SER A 461 -28.97 8.46 22.97
N ILE A 462 -27.89 7.89 23.52
CA ILE A 462 -26.85 8.65 24.22
C ILE A 462 -26.11 9.57 23.24
N TYR A 463 -25.63 9.05 22.12
CA TYR A 463 -24.96 9.88 21.11
C TYR A 463 -25.86 10.99 20.59
N ASN A 464 -27.13 10.70 20.30
CA ASN A 464 -28.09 11.72 19.85
C ASN A 464 -28.25 12.83 20.90
N LYS A 465 -28.32 12.50 22.19
CA LYS A 465 -28.37 13.50 23.27
C LYS A 465 -27.09 14.33 23.36
N VAL A 466 -25.92 13.69 23.26
CA VAL A 466 -24.62 14.38 23.30
C VAL A 466 -24.52 15.36 22.14
N ILE A 467 -24.78 14.90 20.91
CA ILE A 467 -24.70 15.72 19.71
C ILE A 467 -25.74 16.84 19.74
N ALA A 468 -26.98 16.59 20.16
CA ALA A 468 -28.00 17.63 20.26
C ALA A 468 -27.62 18.75 21.25
N LYS A 469 -27.00 18.40 22.39
CA LYS A 469 -26.50 19.41 23.34
C LYS A 469 -25.35 20.23 22.74
N LEU A 470 -24.43 19.59 22.03
CA LEU A 470 -23.33 20.28 21.36
C LEU A 470 -23.84 21.17 20.21
N ASP A 471 -24.80 20.71 19.43
CA ASP A 471 -25.42 21.50 18.35
C ASP A 471 -26.13 22.74 18.89
N ALA A 472 -26.89 22.58 19.98
CA ALA A 472 -27.54 23.72 20.65
C ALA A 472 -26.52 24.75 21.17
N PHE A 473 -25.34 24.30 21.61
CA PHE A 473 -24.29 25.18 22.14
C PHE A 473 -23.44 25.82 21.04
N ILE A 474 -23.04 25.06 20.02
CA ILE A 474 -22.26 25.55 18.88
C ILE A 474 -23.09 26.54 18.06
N GLY A 475 -24.38 26.26 17.90
CA GLY A 475 -25.31 27.05 17.10
C GLY A 475 -25.16 26.77 15.60
N GLU A 476 -25.61 27.74 14.79
CA GLU A 476 -25.54 27.63 13.34
C GLU A 476 -24.08 27.70 12.84
N VAL A 477 -23.73 26.76 11.97
CA VAL A 477 -22.41 26.62 11.39
C VAL A 477 -22.54 26.79 9.88
N PRO A 478 -21.75 27.67 9.23
CA PRO A 478 -21.78 27.80 7.78
C PRO A 478 -21.47 26.48 7.09
N GLU A 479 -22.25 26.14 6.07
CA GLU A 479 -22.01 24.98 5.23
C GLU A 479 -20.67 25.13 4.47
N VAL A 480 -19.91 24.04 4.39
CA VAL A 480 -18.68 24.02 3.63
C VAL A 480 -19.01 23.94 2.14
N GLN A 481 -18.71 25.00 1.40
CA GLN A 481 -18.98 25.09 -0.03
C GLN A 481 -17.68 24.85 -0.80
N THR A 482 -17.70 23.95 -1.78
CA THR A 482 -16.62 23.82 -2.76
C THR A 482 -16.47 25.13 -3.53
N LEU A 483 -15.24 25.65 -3.61
CA LEU A 483 -14.92 26.86 -4.34
C LEU A 483 -14.22 26.52 -5.66
N PRO A 484 -14.35 27.35 -6.70
CA PRO A 484 -13.61 27.16 -7.93
C PRO A 484 -12.10 27.13 -7.67
N ILE A 485 -11.39 26.23 -8.37
CA ILE A 485 -9.93 26.18 -8.36
C ILE A 485 -9.42 27.04 -9.52
N ASP A 486 -8.45 27.91 -9.24
CA ASP A 486 -7.84 28.78 -10.26
C ASP A 486 -7.07 27.97 -11.32
N GLN A 487 -7.21 28.32 -12.59
CA GLN A 487 -6.53 27.63 -13.71
C GLN A 487 -4.99 27.68 -13.61
N THR A 488 -4.45 28.66 -12.89
CA THR A 488 -3.02 28.79 -12.59
C THR A 488 -2.45 27.57 -11.87
N ILE A 489 -3.30 26.77 -11.20
CA ILE A 489 -2.88 25.56 -10.48
C ILE A 489 -2.20 24.53 -11.39
N VAL A 490 -2.54 24.49 -12.68
CA VAL A 490 -1.90 23.64 -13.70
C VAL A 490 -0.44 23.98 -13.91
N LYS A 491 -0.02 25.20 -13.56
CA LYS A 491 1.37 25.66 -13.61
C LYS A 491 2.13 25.44 -12.28
N ILE A 492 1.46 24.96 -11.24
CA ILE A 492 2.01 24.83 -9.89
C ILE A 492 2.08 23.35 -9.48
N LEU A 493 0.95 22.64 -9.50
CA LEU A 493 0.86 21.29 -8.95
C LEU A 493 1.81 20.27 -9.56
N PRO A 494 1.97 20.21 -10.90
CA PRO A 494 2.88 19.23 -11.50
C PRO A 494 4.33 19.44 -11.06
N ALA A 495 4.73 20.70 -10.85
CA ALA A 495 6.05 21.02 -10.31
C ALA A 495 6.17 20.60 -8.84
N VAL A 496 5.20 20.95 -7.99
CA VAL A 496 5.22 20.59 -6.56
C VAL A 496 5.17 19.07 -6.37
N ARG A 497 4.36 18.34 -7.14
CA ARG A 497 4.33 16.87 -7.16
C ARG A 497 5.72 16.29 -7.37
N MET A 498 6.47 16.82 -8.35
CA MET A 498 7.84 16.36 -8.61
C MET A 498 8.81 16.69 -7.46
N MET A 499 8.68 17.87 -6.84
CA MET A 499 9.47 18.24 -5.64
C MET A 499 9.25 17.27 -4.47
N LEU A 500 8.01 16.78 -4.30
CA LEU A 500 7.64 15.81 -3.26
C LEU A 500 7.97 14.35 -3.62
N SER A 501 8.32 14.09 -4.89
CA SER A 501 8.54 12.75 -5.45
C SER A 501 10.02 12.35 -5.52
N ALA A 502 10.84 12.82 -4.57
CA ALA A 502 12.25 12.43 -4.46
C ALA A 502 12.39 10.92 -4.21
N ASN A 503 11.55 10.36 -3.34
CA ASN A 503 11.49 8.94 -2.97
C ASN A 503 10.18 8.32 -3.46
N GLY A 504 10.11 8.03 -4.76
CA GLY A 504 8.93 7.50 -5.44
C GLY A 504 7.90 8.58 -5.82
N LEU A 505 7.12 8.32 -6.86
CA LEU A 505 6.06 9.24 -7.31
C LEU A 505 4.96 9.38 -6.25
N LYS A 506 4.52 10.61 -6.02
CA LYS A 506 3.37 10.91 -5.16
C LYS A 506 2.11 11.14 -5.99
N THR A 507 0.98 10.81 -5.39
CA THR A 507 -0.34 11.31 -5.81
C THR A 507 -0.62 12.60 -5.05
N VAL A 508 -1.10 13.63 -5.74
CA VAL A 508 -1.35 14.94 -5.15
C VAL A 508 -2.75 15.43 -5.51
N LYS A 509 -3.56 15.86 -4.54
CA LYS A 509 -4.87 16.47 -4.79
C LYS A 509 -4.88 17.93 -4.34
N PHE A 510 -5.54 18.79 -5.09
CA PHE A 510 -5.85 20.16 -4.68
C PHE A 510 -7.28 20.27 -4.21
N ILE A 511 -7.48 20.94 -3.09
CA ILE A 511 -8.81 21.25 -2.56
C ILE A 511 -8.95 22.76 -2.36
N ASN A 512 -10.13 23.28 -2.71
CA ASN A 512 -10.52 24.65 -2.40
C ASN A 512 -11.99 24.66 -1.96
N ASN A 513 -12.24 25.19 -0.76
CA ASN A 513 -13.58 25.30 -0.19
C ASN A 513 -13.62 26.46 0.82
N SER A 514 -14.83 26.85 1.23
CA SER A 514 -15.05 28.00 2.13
C SER A 514 -14.31 27.87 3.47
N LEU A 515 -14.18 26.64 3.99
CA LEU A 515 -13.49 26.38 5.26
C LEU A 515 -11.98 26.56 5.14
N ILE A 516 -11.35 25.96 4.13
CA ILE A 516 -9.93 26.14 3.84
C ILE A 516 -9.63 27.61 3.55
N SER A 517 -10.46 28.26 2.73
CA SER A 517 -10.32 29.68 2.38
C SER A 517 -10.33 30.59 3.60
N ARG A 518 -11.13 30.26 4.63
CA ARG A 518 -11.13 30.98 5.90
C ARG A 518 -9.78 30.88 6.60
N PHE A 519 -9.26 29.66 6.78
CA PHE A 519 -8.02 29.44 7.53
C PHE A 519 -6.76 29.91 6.80
N ILE A 520 -6.78 30.02 5.48
CA ILE A 520 -5.66 30.59 4.72
C ILE A 520 -5.78 32.10 4.47
N SER A 521 -6.81 32.76 5.00
CA SER A 521 -7.06 34.19 4.74
C SER A 521 -5.99 35.11 5.35
N SER A 522 -5.36 34.68 6.45
CA SER A 522 -4.27 35.38 7.12
C SER A 522 -3.41 34.41 7.93
N GLU A 523 -2.21 34.84 8.31
CA GLU A 523 -1.33 34.07 9.18
C GLU A 523 -1.93 33.82 10.57
N ALA A 524 -2.75 34.76 11.06
CA ALA A 524 -3.47 34.61 12.32
C ALA A 524 -4.55 33.51 12.27
N GLU A 525 -5.31 33.42 11.17
CA GLU A 525 -6.27 32.34 10.97
C GLU A 525 -5.54 31.00 10.75
N TYR A 526 -4.46 30.98 9.96
CA TYR A 526 -3.66 29.76 9.75
C TYR A 526 -3.09 29.25 11.08
N GLY A 527 -2.65 30.14 11.97
CA GLY A 527 -2.15 29.81 13.30
C GLY A 527 -3.14 28.98 14.14
N LYS A 528 -4.45 29.05 13.85
CA LYS A 528 -5.48 28.25 14.54
C LYS A 528 -5.54 26.79 14.09
N ILE A 529 -4.86 26.43 13.00
CA ILE A 529 -4.81 25.06 12.47
C ILE A 529 -3.37 24.57 12.22
N ALA A 530 -2.36 25.40 12.52
CA ALA A 530 -0.96 25.10 12.27
C ALA A 530 -0.40 23.96 13.14
N LEU A 531 -1.09 23.63 14.24
CA LEU A 531 -0.72 22.58 15.18
C LEU A 531 -1.82 21.51 15.26
N PRO A 532 -1.44 20.23 15.44
CA PRO A 532 -2.40 19.14 15.53
C PRO A 532 -3.21 19.19 16.83
N PHE A 533 -4.49 18.81 16.74
CA PHE A 533 -5.40 18.75 17.88
C PHE A 533 -5.50 17.37 18.52
N ILE A 534 -5.42 16.31 17.72
CA ILE A 534 -5.68 14.93 18.11
C ILE A 534 -4.63 13.99 17.49
N PRO A 535 -4.39 12.80 18.07
CA PRO A 535 -3.41 11.84 17.54
C PRO A 535 -3.57 11.52 16.05
N ASP A 536 -4.80 11.31 15.56
CA ASP A 536 -5.05 10.98 14.14
C ASP A 536 -4.50 12.05 13.17
N GLY A 537 -4.57 13.33 13.56
CA GLY A 537 -3.99 14.44 12.79
C GLY A 537 -2.49 14.26 12.55
N ILE A 538 -1.76 13.85 13.59
CA ILE A 538 -0.31 13.61 13.55
C ILE A 538 0.00 12.37 12.70
N VAL A 539 -0.74 11.29 12.91
CA VAL A 539 -0.53 9.98 12.27
C VAL A 539 -0.65 10.07 10.75
N TYR A 540 -1.69 10.75 10.28
CA TYR A 540 -2.00 10.85 8.87
C TYR A 540 -1.33 12.06 8.22
N CYS A 541 -1.46 13.27 8.79
CA CYS A 541 -1.03 14.51 8.17
C CYS A 541 0.38 14.99 8.57
N ASN A 542 1.05 14.27 9.48
CA ASN A 542 2.26 14.70 10.19
C ASN A 542 1.97 15.84 11.20
N SER A 543 2.96 16.15 12.03
CA SER A 543 2.90 17.16 13.10
C SER A 543 3.09 18.61 12.66
N SER A 544 3.43 18.85 11.39
CA SER A 544 3.65 20.19 10.84
C SER A 544 3.29 20.27 9.36
N PHE A 545 2.79 21.44 8.95
CA PHE A 545 2.37 21.75 7.58
C PHE A 545 3.21 22.87 6.97
N ILE A 546 3.23 22.95 5.64
CA ILE A 546 3.85 24.09 4.94
C ILE A 546 2.76 25.13 4.66
N TYR A 547 3.08 26.40 4.90
CA TYR A 547 2.25 27.54 4.53
C TYR A 547 3.01 28.47 3.58
N ALA A 548 2.37 28.87 2.49
CA ALA A 548 2.89 29.79 1.49
C ALA A 548 1.82 30.79 1.04
N GLU A 549 2.24 31.87 0.39
CA GLU A 549 1.34 32.90 -0.13
C GLU A 549 1.52 33.06 -1.63
N PHE A 550 0.39 33.05 -2.36
CA PHE A 550 0.40 33.34 -3.78
C PHE A 550 0.21 34.84 -4.02
N THR A 551 1.23 35.47 -4.59
CA THR A 551 1.27 36.91 -4.88
C THR A 551 0.94 37.25 -6.33
N GLY A 552 0.42 36.28 -7.10
CA GLY A 552 0.11 36.42 -8.53
C GLY A 552 1.19 35.89 -9.48
N ASP A 553 2.37 35.50 -8.98
CA ASP A 553 3.48 34.96 -9.77
C ASP A 553 3.78 33.50 -9.40
N THR A 554 3.65 32.62 -10.40
CA THR A 554 3.87 31.18 -10.23
C THR A 554 5.33 30.81 -9.98
N GLU A 555 6.29 31.49 -10.61
CA GLU A 555 7.71 31.16 -10.45
C GLU A 555 8.20 31.56 -9.06
N VAL A 556 7.74 32.71 -8.55
CA VAL A 556 8.02 33.14 -7.18
C VAL A 556 7.49 32.13 -6.17
N LEU A 557 6.24 31.68 -6.32
CA LEU A 557 5.65 30.69 -5.44
C LEU A 557 6.39 29.34 -5.51
N LEU A 558 6.76 28.87 -6.69
CA LEU A 558 7.49 27.60 -6.86
C LEU A 558 8.88 27.66 -6.21
N ASN A 559 9.57 28.79 -6.28
CA ASN A 559 10.86 28.98 -5.62
C ASN A 559 10.72 28.98 -4.09
N ASP A 560 9.70 29.67 -3.56
CA ASP A 560 9.38 29.66 -2.12
C ASP A 560 9.05 28.25 -1.62
N LEU A 561 8.15 27.53 -2.32
CA LEU A 561 7.78 26.17 -1.98
C LEU A 561 8.96 25.20 -2.05
N SER A 562 9.82 25.31 -3.07
CA SER A 562 11.03 24.49 -3.18
C SER A 562 11.96 24.70 -1.97
N GLY A 563 12.16 25.95 -1.55
CA GLY A 563 12.92 26.30 -0.36
C GLY A 563 12.31 25.71 0.92
N LYS A 564 11.00 25.88 1.12
CA LYS A 564 10.27 25.37 2.28
C LYS A 564 10.25 23.85 2.35
N ILE A 565 10.03 23.16 1.23
CA ILE A 565 10.07 21.69 1.15
C ILE A 565 11.47 21.18 1.50
N LYS A 566 12.53 21.85 1.03
CA LYS A 566 13.91 21.49 1.36
C LYS A 566 14.19 21.62 2.86
N VAL A 567 13.77 22.73 3.48
CA VAL A 567 13.93 22.94 4.94
C VAL A 567 13.10 21.92 5.72
N TYR A 568 11.88 21.63 5.30
CA TYR A 568 11.03 20.61 5.93
C TYR A 568 11.72 19.25 5.91
N ASN A 569 12.20 18.79 4.74
CA ASN A 569 12.88 17.51 4.59
C ASN A 569 14.22 17.40 5.37
N GLN A 570 14.83 18.54 5.75
CA GLN A 570 16.03 18.56 6.58
C GLN A 570 15.73 18.47 8.07
N THR A 571 14.53 18.88 8.49
CA THR A 571 14.14 18.99 9.90
C THR A 571 13.16 17.90 10.34
N GLN A 572 12.43 17.30 9.40
CA GLN A 572 11.40 16.30 9.65
C GLN A 572 11.80 14.93 9.07
N PRO A 573 11.44 13.82 9.73
CA PRO A 573 11.77 12.47 9.26
C PRO A 573 10.92 12.00 8.06
N LYS A 574 9.75 12.62 7.84
CA LYS A 574 8.80 12.31 6.77
C LYS A 574 8.69 13.52 5.84
N ALA A 575 8.39 13.28 4.56
CA ALA A 575 8.12 14.36 3.60
C ALA A 575 6.82 15.11 3.94
N PRO A 576 6.70 16.40 3.57
CA PRO A 576 5.49 17.17 3.85
C PRO A 576 4.30 16.62 3.05
N LYS A 577 3.16 16.49 3.72
CA LYS A 577 1.92 15.94 3.15
C LYS A 577 0.86 17.00 2.88
N ILE A 578 0.90 18.12 3.62
CA ILE A 578 -0.09 19.20 3.56
C ILE A 578 0.63 20.52 3.29
N ILE A 579 0.18 21.23 2.25
CA ILE A 579 0.69 22.56 1.90
C ILE A 579 -0.51 23.50 1.71
N PHE A 580 -0.63 24.48 2.59
CA PHE A 580 -1.60 25.56 2.48
C PHE A 580 -1.02 26.71 1.67
N ILE A 581 -1.79 27.23 0.70
CA ILE A 581 -1.38 28.33 -0.16
C ILE A 581 -2.42 29.44 -0.10
N LYS A 582 -2.14 30.50 0.66
CA LYS A 582 -3.00 31.68 0.74
C LYS A 582 -3.27 32.24 -0.66
N GLY A 583 -4.55 32.50 -0.91
CA GLY A 583 -5.07 32.96 -2.21
C GLY A 583 -5.42 31.86 -3.20
N LEU A 584 -5.09 30.58 -2.93
CA LEU A 584 -5.37 29.47 -3.85
C LEU A 584 -6.15 28.31 -3.20
N GLY A 585 -5.69 27.77 -2.07
CA GLY A 585 -6.28 26.57 -1.47
C GLY A 585 -5.28 25.69 -0.71
N CYS A 586 -5.51 24.38 -0.70
CA CYS A 586 -4.68 23.41 -0.01
C CYS A 586 -4.30 22.22 -0.91
N LEU A 587 -3.04 21.82 -0.84
CA LEU A 587 -2.46 20.69 -1.56
C LEU A 587 -2.21 19.54 -0.59
N LEU A 588 -2.65 18.35 -0.98
CA LEU A 588 -2.55 17.11 -0.23
C LEU A 588 -1.70 16.10 -1.01
N ALA A 589 -0.66 15.54 -0.40
CA ALA A 589 0.30 14.66 -1.07
C ALA A 589 0.56 13.37 -0.29
N ASN A 590 0.41 12.23 -0.96
CA ASN A 590 0.70 10.92 -0.39
C ASN A 590 1.06 9.89 -1.48
N ASP A 591 1.30 8.63 -1.10
CA ASP A 591 1.77 7.60 -2.04
C ASP A 591 0.69 7.10 -3.02
N ASN A 592 -0.59 7.19 -2.66
CA ASN A 592 -1.73 6.74 -3.49
C ASN A 592 -2.99 7.57 -3.22
N ALA A 593 -4.00 7.44 -4.08
CA ALA A 593 -5.23 8.26 -4.04
C ALA A 593 -6.08 8.01 -2.79
N GLN A 594 -6.15 6.78 -2.28
CA GLN A 594 -6.87 6.48 -1.04
C GLN A 594 -6.22 7.21 0.15
N ALA A 595 -4.90 7.15 0.27
CA ALA A 595 -4.17 7.84 1.32
C ALA A 595 -4.30 9.37 1.22
N VAL A 596 -4.39 9.94 0.01
CA VAL A 596 -4.71 11.37 -0.20
C VAL A 596 -6.14 11.69 0.24
N THR A 597 -7.10 10.81 -0.04
CA THR A 597 -8.49 10.96 0.45
C THR A 597 -8.54 10.97 1.97
N THR A 598 -7.75 10.12 2.63
CA THR A 598 -7.58 10.14 4.09
C THR A 598 -7.02 11.47 4.59
N LEU A 599 -6.03 12.06 3.90
CA LEU A 599 -5.51 13.38 4.26
C LEU A 599 -6.58 14.47 4.17
N GLU A 600 -7.42 14.41 3.12
CA GLU A 600 -8.52 15.36 2.94
C GLU A 600 -9.51 15.28 4.10
N GLU A 601 -9.91 14.07 4.51
CA GLU A 601 -10.83 13.89 5.63
C GLU A 601 -10.25 14.45 6.94
N VAL A 602 -8.99 14.14 7.24
CA VAL A 602 -8.33 14.55 8.48
C VAL A 602 -8.07 16.06 8.53
N ILE A 603 -7.70 16.68 7.40
CA ILE A 603 -7.45 18.12 7.38
C ILE A 603 -8.75 18.93 7.42
N MET A 604 -9.81 18.43 6.80
CA MET A 604 -11.14 19.03 6.90
C MET A 604 -11.65 18.93 8.34
N ASP A 605 -11.50 17.78 8.99
CA ASP A 605 -11.84 17.63 10.41
C ASP A 605 -11.03 18.58 11.30
N THR A 606 -9.72 18.69 11.09
CA THR A 606 -8.85 19.62 11.82
C THR A 606 -9.37 21.06 11.73
N CYS A 607 -9.80 21.49 10.55
CA CYS A 607 -10.39 22.82 10.34
C CYS A 607 -11.75 22.97 11.04
N MET A 608 -12.60 21.93 11.01
CA MET A 608 -13.90 21.94 11.67
C MET A 608 -13.77 21.95 13.20
N VAL A 609 -12.89 21.12 13.77
CA VAL A 609 -12.55 21.12 15.20
C VAL A 609 -12.05 22.49 15.64
N SER A 610 -11.14 23.08 14.85
CA SER A 610 -10.65 24.43 15.12
C SER A 610 -11.79 25.45 15.14
N MET A 611 -12.69 25.43 14.16
CA MET A 611 -13.86 26.31 14.12
C MET A 611 -14.81 26.10 15.31
N TYR A 612 -15.11 24.86 15.68
CA TYR A 612 -15.99 24.56 16.81
C TYR A 612 -15.37 24.98 18.15
N SER A 613 -14.06 24.76 18.32
CA SER A 613 -13.34 25.13 19.55
C SER A 613 -13.39 26.62 19.87
N GLU A 614 -13.67 27.49 18.88
CA GLU A 614 -13.90 28.93 19.10
C GLU A 614 -15.10 29.19 20.04
N LYS A 615 -16.10 28.31 20.05
CA LYS A 615 -17.22 28.37 20.99
C LYS A 615 -16.86 27.89 22.39
N PHE A 616 -15.75 27.16 22.52
CA PHE A 616 -15.29 26.51 23.76
C PHE A 616 -14.01 27.14 24.31
N GLY A 617 -13.90 28.48 24.25
CA GLY A 617 -12.76 29.24 24.76
C GLY A 617 -11.58 29.38 23.80
N GLY A 618 -11.71 28.88 22.57
CA GLY A 618 -10.66 28.87 21.55
C GLY A 618 -9.83 27.59 21.53
N GLN A 619 -8.97 27.49 20.53
CA GLN A 619 -8.17 26.30 20.21
C GLN A 619 -7.21 25.91 21.35
N SER A 620 -7.16 24.63 21.68
CA SER A 620 -6.19 23.98 22.57
C SER A 620 -5.50 22.82 21.83
N PRO A 621 -4.55 23.10 20.93
CA PRO A 621 -3.78 22.07 20.23
C PRO A 621 -2.86 21.31 21.19
N MET A 622 -2.33 20.17 20.73
CA MET A 622 -1.37 19.38 21.51
C MET A 622 -0.04 20.14 21.69
N THR A 623 0.63 19.93 22.83
CA THR A 623 1.94 20.53 23.09
C THR A 623 3.05 19.82 22.30
N ALA A 624 4.23 20.43 22.21
CA ALA A 624 5.36 19.83 21.49
C ALA A 624 5.77 18.46 22.07
N GLU A 625 5.72 18.30 23.39
CA GLU A 625 6.03 17.04 24.07
C GLU A 625 5.01 15.95 23.72
N GLN A 626 3.73 16.30 23.70
CA GLN A 626 2.62 15.39 23.35
C GLN A 626 2.73 14.95 21.88
N VAL A 627 3.04 15.89 20.99
CA VAL A 627 3.27 15.61 19.57
C VAL A 627 4.45 14.65 19.37
N GLN A 628 5.57 14.90 20.07
CA GLN A 628 6.76 14.05 19.97
C GLN A 628 6.50 12.62 20.48
N PHE A 629 5.68 12.46 21.52
CA PHE A 629 5.26 11.15 21.99
C PHE A 629 4.52 10.38 20.89
N ILE A 630 3.51 10.98 20.26
CA ILE A 630 2.72 10.34 19.20
C ILE A 630 3.57 9.98 17.98
N ASP A 631 4.47 10.87 17.54
CA ASP A 631 5.33 10.63 16.37
C ASP A 631 6.28 9.42 16.57
N THR A 632 6.65 9.12 17.82
CA THR A 632 7.59 8.03 18.17
C THR A 632 6.91 6.75 18.64
N TRP A 633 5.59 6.73 18.77
CA TRP A 633 4.84 5.60 19.32
C TRP A 633 4.60 4.50 18.26
N GLU A 634 5.08 3.28 18.54
CA GLU A 634 5.07 2.12 17.60
C GLU A 634 3.68 1.76 17.09
N VAL A 635 2.67 1.89 17.94
CA VAL A 635 1.27 1.52 17.63
C VAL A 635 0.74 2.38 16.49
N GLU A 636 1.04 3.68 16.55
CA GLU A 636 0.63 4.64 15.53
C GLU A 636 1.46 4.52 14.25
N GLN A 637 2.75 4.18 14.38
CA GLN A 637 3.56 3.81 13.22
C GLN A 637 3.00 2.58 12.49
N TYR A 638 2.48 1.59 13.22
CA TYR A 638 1.79 0.44 12.63
C TYR A 638 0.49 0.84 11.91
N ARG A 639 -0.38 1.66 12.54
CA ARG A 639 -1.61 2.17 11.91
C ARG A 639 -1.31 2.93 10.61
N SER A 640 -0.32 3.82 10.67
CA SER A 640 0.17 4.57 9.51
C SER A 640 0.69 3.63 8.41
N ALA A 641 1.50 2.63 8.76
CA ALA A 641 2.06 1.67 7.80
C ALA A 641 1.00 0.82 7.11
N VAL A 642 -0.02 0.35 7.85
CA VAL A 642 -1.14 -0.42 7.27
C VAL A 642 -1.94 0.44 6.29
N ALA A 643 -2.25 1.69 6.66
CA ALA A 643 -2.89 2.64 5.76
C ALA A 643 -2.06 2.91 4.50
N MET A 644 -0.73 3.06 4.65
CA MET A 644 0.23 3.31 3.57
C MET A 644 0.56 2.11 2.67
N GLY A 645 0.05 0.90 2.95
CA GLY A 645 0.48 -0.34 2.27
C GLY A 645 0.66 -0.21 0.75
N ALA A 646 1.69 -0.86 0.22
CA ALA A 646 2.21 -0.61 -1.12
C ALA A 646 1.19 -0.90 -2.24
N THR A 647 1.20 -0.06 -3.25
CA THR A 647 0.74 -0.39 -4.60
C THR A 647 1.89 -1.05 -5.36
N GLY A 648 1.57 -1.82 -6.40
CA GLY A 648 2.57 -2.45 -7.26
C GLY A 648 1.99 -2.71 -8.64
N GLY A 649 2.87 -3.09 -9.57
CA GLY A 649 2.51 -3.35 -10.97
C GLY A 649 3.27 -2.48 -11.95
N ARG A 650 3.01 -2.69 -13.24
CA ARG A 650 3.78 -2.11 -14.35
C ARG A 650 3.54 -0.60 -14.54
N ALA A 651 2.47 -0.06 -13.95
CA ALA A 651 2.09 1.34 -14.01
C ALA A 651 2.01 1.98 -12.61
N ASP A 652 2.73 1.42 -11.64
CA ASP A 652 2.67 1.81 -10.23
C ASP A 652 2.85 3.34 -10.05
N LYS A 653 1.86 3.95 -9.38
CA LYS A 653 1.81 5.39 -9.02
C LYS A 653 1.85 6.35 -10.19
N ARG A 654 1.66 5.86 -11.42
CA ARG A 654 1.50 6.71 -12.61
C ARG A 654 0.07 7.26 -12.69
N ILE A 655 -0.05 8.45 -13.27
CA ILE A 655 -1.32 9.09 -13.58
C ILE A 655 -1.56 8.95 -15.08
N ALA A 656 -2.64 8.28 -15.45
CA ALA A 656 -2.99 8.02 -16.84
C ALA A 656 -4.32 8.68 -17.23
N ILE A 657 -4.39 9.35 -18.38
CA ILE A 657 -5.66 9.73 -19.02
C ILE A 657 -5.94 8.75 -20.16
N VAL A 658 -7.16 8.25 -20.27
CA VAL A 658 -7.61 7.41 -21.41
C VAL A 658 -8.84 8.02 -22.05
N THR A 659 -8.73 8.50 -23.29
CA THR A 659 -9.87 9.05 -24.04
C THR A 659 -10.68 7.98 -24.75
N GLY A 660 -12.00 8.15 -24.83
CA GLY A 660 -12.89 7.05 -25.20
C GLY A 660 -12.79 5.89 -24.20
N GLY A 661 -12.56 6.21 -22.93
CA GLY A 661 -12.18 5.26 -21.89
C GLY A 661 -13.33 4.43 -21.31
N ALA A 662 -14.59 4.75 -21.64
CA ALA A 662 -15.74 4.10 -21.02
C ALA A 662 -16.19 2.81 -21.73
N GLN A 663 -15.57 2.44 -22.87
CA GLN A 663 -15.96 1.25 -23.63
C GLN A 663 -14.85 0.70 -24.54
N GLY A 664 -15.05 -0.53 -25.05
CA GLY A 664 -14.19 -1.16 -26.06
C GLY A 664 -12.74 -1.27 -25.60
N PHE A 665 -11.78 -0.92 -26.47
CA PHE A 665 -10.37 -0.89 -26.10
C PHE A 665 -10.07 0.07 -24.94
N GLY A 666 -10.76 1.21 -24.87
CA GLY A 666 -10.55 2.20 -23.82
C GLY A 666 -10.84 1.63 -22.44
N ALA A 667 -11.97 0.95 -22.26
CA ALA A 667 -12.34 0.32 -21.00
C ALA A 667 -11.31 -0.73 -20.55
N GLY A 668 -10.92 -1.62 -21.47
CA GLY A 668 -9.90 -2.64 -21.14
C GLY A 668 -8.52 -2.04 -20.82
N ILE A 669 -8.15 -0.92 -21.44
CA ILE A 669 -6.92 -0.18 -21.10
C ILE A 669 -7.03 0.42 -19.69
N VAL A 670 -8.16 1.01 -19.34
CA VAL A 670 -8.43 1.57 -18.00
C VAL A 670 -8.31 0.49 -16.93
N GLU A 671 -8.99 -0.65 -17.11
CA GLU A 671 -8.94 -1.81 -16.20
C GLU A 671 -7.51 -2.27 -15.96
N ASN A 672 -6.76 -2.55 -17.03
CA ASN A 672 -5.40 -3.07 -16.94
C ASN A 672 -4.45 -2.05 -16.28
N LEU A 673 -4.58 -0.76 -16.56
CA LEU A 673 -3.78 0.28 -15.91
C LEU A 673 -4.08 0.38 -14.41
N MET A 674 -5.36 0.34 -14.02
CA MET A 674 -5.78 0.33 -12.61
C MET A 674 -5.26 -0.91 -11.88
N GLU A 675 -5.40 -2.09 -12.47
CA GLU A 675 -4.87 -3.36 -11.93
C GLU A 675 -3.35 -3.34 -11.76
N ASN A 676 -2.64 -2.58 -12.59
CA ASN A 676 -1.18 -2.45 -12.55
C ASN A 676 -0.70 -1.20 -11.80
N GLY A 677 -1.54 -0.62 -10.94
CA GLY A 677 -1.13 0.36 -9.95
C GLY A 677 -1.20 1.82 -10.39
N ALA A 678 -1.86 2.14 -11.51
CA ALA A 678 -2.07 3.54 -11.93
C ALA A 678 -3.30 4.16 -11.28
N ASN A 679 -3.29 5.50 -11.14
CA ASN A 679 -4.52 6.29 -11.08
C ASN A 679 -4.95 6.60 -12.51
N VAL A 680 -6.23 6.40 -12.83
CA VAL A 680 -6.72 6.50 -14.21
C VAL A 680 -7.87 7.49 -14.33
N VAL A 681 -7.73 8.46 -15.22
CA VAL A 681 -8.80 9.36 -15.64
C VAL A 681 -9.48 8.80 -16.87
N ILE A 682 -10.77 8.51 -16.73
CA ILE A 682 -11.64 8.01 -17.79
C ILE A 682 -12.24 9.23 -18.47
N ALA A 683 -11.84 9.50 -19.71
CA ALA A 683 -12.34 10.62 -20.49
C ALA A 683 -13.28 10.11 -21.58
N ASP A 684 -14.56 10.45 -21.50
CA ASP A 684 -15.56 10.04 -22.48
C ASP A 684 -16.67 11.09 -22.64
N ILE A 685 -17.44 11.00 -23.73
CA ILE A 685 -18.61 11.85 -23.98
C ILE A 685 -19.83 11.31 -23.22
N ASN A 686 -19.90 9.99 -23.03
CA ASN A 686 -21.00 9.34 -22.34
C ASN A 686 -20.79 9.42 -20.82
N GLU A 687 -21.49 10.36 -20.18
CA GLU A 687 -21.38 10.61 -18.73
C GLU A 687 -21.86 9.43 -17.90
N GLU A 688 -23.03 8.90 -18.19
CA GLU A 688 -23.68 7.83 -17.43
C GLU A 688 -22.77 6.59 -17.36
N LYS A 689 -22.35 6.07 -18.52
CA LYS A 689 -21.43 4.93 -18.59
C LYS A 689 -20.09 5.22 -17.92
N GLY A 690 -19.60 6.44 -18.06
CA GLY A 690 -18.34 6.87 -17.47
C GLY A 690 -18.35 6.85 -15.94
N PHE A 691 -19.42 7.38 -15.33
CA PHE A 691 -19.60 7.37 -13.88
C PHE A 691 -19.83 5.96 -13.34
N GLU A 692 -20.68 5.16 -13.99
CA GLU A 692 -20.92 3.76 -13.60
C GLU A 692 -19.63 2.95 -13.59
N PHE A 693 -18.82 3.08 -14.65
CA PHE A 693 -17.57 2.34 -14.77
C PHE A 693 -16.50 2.80 -13.76
N ALA A 694 -16.38 4.11 -13.53
CA ALA A 694 -15.50 4.61 -12.46
C ALA A 694 -15.93 4.09 -11.08
N ALA A 695 -17.24 4.06 -10.79
CA ALA A 695 -17.78 3.55 -9.54
C ALA A 695 -17.50 2.06 -9.36
N SER A 696 -17.69 1.24 -10.41
CA SER A 696 -17.40 -0.20 -10.34
C SER A 696 -15.92 -0.46 -10.06
N LEU A 697 -15.00 0.26 -10.71
CA LEU A 697 -13.56 0.11 -10.47
C LEU A 697 -13.15 0.54 -9.06
N ASN A 698 -13.73 1.63 -8.55
CA ASN A 698 -13.43 2.15 -7.20
C ASN A 698 -14.07 1.34 -6.07
N SER A 699 -15.03 0.46 -6.36
CA SER A 699 -15.65 -0.42 -5.36
C SER A 699 -14.73 -1.56 -4.91
N GLY A 700 -13.67 -1.85 -5.67
CA GLY A 700 -12.66 -2.86 -5.31
C GLY A 700 -11.78 -2.44 -4.13
N LYS A 701 -10.96 -3.38 -3.64
CA LYS A 701 -9.99 -3.13 -2.55
C LYS A 701 -8.72 -2.36 -2.99
N GLY A 702 -8.73 -1.79 -4.19
CA GLY A 702 -7.60 -1.05 -4.75
C GLY A 702 -7.37 0.27 -4.02
N LYS A 703 -6.11 0.71 -3.93
CA LYS A 703 -5.73 1.99 -3.28
C LYS A 703 -5.64 3.17 -4.24
N ASN A 704 -5.65 2.89 -5.54
CA ASN A 704 -5.69 3.88 -6.59
C ASN A 704 -7.13 4.18 -7.00
N LYS A 705 -7.31 5.24 -7.77
CA LYS A 705 -8.63 5.76 -8.11
C LYS A 705 -8.83 5.88 -9.62
N ALA A 706 -10.00 5.44 -10.07
CA ALA A 706 -10.56 5.80 -11.36
C ALA A 706 -11.39 7.10 -11.22
N TYR A 707 -11.15 8.09 -12.07
CA TYR A 707 -11.86 9.38 -12.03
C TYR A 707 -12.44 9.70 -13.41
N PHE A 708 -13.77 9.89 -13.48
CA PHE A 708 -14.42 10.20 -14.74
C PHE A 708 -14.44 11.70 -15.02
N VAL A 709 -14.17 12.08 -16.27
CA VAL A 709 -14.32 13.45 -16.76
C VAL A 709 -15.02 13.42 -18.12
N LYS A 710 -16.15 14.14 -18.24
CA LYS A 710 -16.79 14.35 -19.53
C LYS A 710 -15.86 15.13 -20.46
N ALA A 711 -15.51 14.55 -21.61
CA ALA A 711 -14.62 15.20 -22.56
C ALA A 711 -15.02 14.92 -24.02
N ASP A 712 -15.22 15.99 -24.79
CA ASP A 712 -15.22 15.96 -26.26
C ASP A 712 -13.81 16.32 -26.75
N VAL A 713 -13.05 15.31 -27.18
CA VAL A 713 -11.67 15.49 -27.65
C VAL A 713 -11.54 16.37 -28.90
N SER A 714 -12.65 16.61 -29.62
CA SER A 714 -12.68 17.51 -30.78
C SER A 714 -12.79 18.99 -30.39
N ASN A 715 -12.97 19.28 -29.10
CA ASN A 715 -13.11 20.62 -28.54
C ASN A 715 -11.91 20.96 -27.65
N ALA A 716 -11.19 22.03 -27.99
CA ALA A 716 -9.97 22.44 -27.29
C ALA A 716 -10.20 22.76 -25.81
N ALA A 717 -11.26 23.51 -25.48
CA ALA A 717 -11.59 23.86 -24.09
C ALA A 717 -11.98 22.62 -23.27
N SER A 718 -12.61 21.63 -23.90
CA SER A 718 -12.94 20.37 -23.24
C SER A 718 -11.70 19.54 -22.91
N VAL A 719 -10.72 19.46 -23.81
CA VAL A 719 -9.42 18.79 -23.55
C VAL A 719 -8.58 19.54 -22.51
N GLU A 720 -8.58 20.87 -22.56
CA GLU A 720 -7.94 21.71 -21.56
C GLU A 720 -8.54 21.46 -20.16
N ASN A 721 -9.88 21.44 -20.06
CA ASN A 721 -10.56 21.11 -18.82
C ASN A 721 -10.27 19.69 -18.34
N LEU A 722 -10.16 18.70 -19.25
CA LEU A 722 -9.77 17.34 -18.90
C LEU A 722 -8.40 17.29 -18.21
N VAL A 723 -7.40 17.99 -18.76
CA VAL A 723 -6.07 18.07 -18.16
C VAL A 723 -6.11 18.85 -16.84
N PHE A 724 -6.85 19.96 -16.78
CA PHE A 724 -7.04 20.73 -15.55
C PHE A 724 -7.63 19.88 -14.40
N GLN A 725 -8.71 19.15 -14.66
CA GLN A 725 -9.35 18.26 -13.69
C GLN A 725 -8.40 17.13 -13.24
N THR A 726 -7.64 16.57 -14.19
CA THR A 726 -6.61 15.55 -13.88
C THR A 726 -5.54 16.09 -12.94
N VAL A 727 -5.06 17.31 -13.19
CA VAL A 727 -4.06 17.96 -12.32
C VAL A 727 -4.65 18.32 -10.97
N CYS A 728 -5.91 18.75 -10.89
CA CYS A 728 -6.54 19.01 -9.59
C CYS A 728 -6.69 17.73 -8.75
N GLU A 729 -7.03 16.60 -9.37
CA GLU A 729 -7.30 15.36 -8.64
C GLU A 729 -6.02 14.56 -8.31
N PHE A 730 -5.03 14.55 -9.21
CA PHE A 730 -3.84 13.69 -9.09
C PHE A 730 -2.50 14.44 -9.16
N GLY A 731 -2.53 15.74 -9.51
CA GLY A 731 -1.39 16.63 -9.37
C GLY A 731 -0.41 16.63 -10.52
N GLY A 732 -0.69 15.90 -11.59
CA GLY A 732 0.20 15.76 -12.73
C GLY A 732 -0.35 14.83 -13.78
N LEU A 733 0.50 14.40 -14.70
CA LEU A 733 0.14 13.48 -15.77
C LEU A 733 1.38 12.73 -16.25
N ASP A 734 1.35 11.39 -16.25
CA ASP A 734 2.49 10.56 -16.65
C ASP A 734 2.24 9.84 -17.97
N VAL A 735 1.00 9.44 -18.25
CA VAL A 735 0.61 8.72 -19.46
C VAL A 735 -0.66 9.34 -20.06
N PHE A 736 -0.66 9.65 -21.35
CA PHE A 736 -1.85 10.05 -22.08
C PHE A 736 -2.13 9.05 -23.19
N ILE A 737 -3.24 8.31 -23.09
CA ILE A 737 -3.73 7.39 -24.12
C ILE A 737 -4.82 8.09 -24.95
N SER A 738 -4.49 8.47 -26.18
CA SER A 738 -5.44 9.01 -27.14
C SER A 738 -6.12 7.87 -27.90
N ASN A 739 -7.30 7.45 -27.45
CA ASN A 739 -8.04 6.29 -27.99
C ASN A 739 -9.39 6.65 -28.66
N ALA A 740 -9.74 7.94 -28.72
CA ALA A 740 -10.92 8.38 -29.46
C ALA A 740 -10.79 8.18 -30.98
N GLY A 741 -11.88 7.77 -31.63
CA GLY A 741 -11.97 7.69 -33.08
C GLY A 741 -13.36 7.30 -33.58
N ILE A 742 -13.71 7.78 -34.78
CA ILE A 742 -14.97 7.45 -35.45
C ILE A 742 -14.72 6.93 -36.86
N LEU A 743 -15.55 5.99 -37.31
CA LEU A 743 -15.48 5.44 -38.65
C LEU A 743 -16.86 5.52 -39.29
N ARG A 744 -16.91 6.09 -40.50
CA ARG A 744 -18.05 5.97 -41.42
C ARG A 744 -17.52 5.48 -42.77
N ALA A 745 -18.04 4.34 -43.23
CA ALA A 745 -17.68 3.76 -44.51
C ALA A 745 -18.47 4.43 -45.64
N GLY A 746 -17.86 4.61 -46.81
CA GLY A 746 -18.51 5.20 -47.98
C GLY A 746 -17.59 5.26 -49.20
N GLY A 747 -18.18 5.16 -50.39
CA GLY A 747 -17.49 5.47 -51.65
C GLY A 747 -17.23 6.97 -51.83
N LEU A 748 -16.49 7.35 -52.88
CA LEU A 748 -16.28 8.77 -53.22
C LEU A 748 -17.60 9.49 -53.53
N ASP A 749 -18.54 8.80 -54.16
CA ASP A 749 -19.85 9.36 -54.55
C ASP A 749 -20.82 9.51 -53.36
N GLU A 750 -20.54 8.85 -52.24
CA GLU A 750 -21.40 8.81 -51.04
C GLU A 750 -20.86 9.69 -49.90
N MET A 751 -19.55 9.97 -49.88
CA MET A 751 -18.90 10.69 -48.80
C MET A 751 -19.16 12.19 -48.91
N THR A 752 -19.84 12.77 -47.91
CA THR A 752 -20.07 14.21 -47.86
C THR A 752 -18.87 14.97 -47.27
N PRO A 753 -18.64 16.24 -47.66
CA PRO A 753 -17.61 17.09 -47.05
C PRO A 753 -17.73 17.16 -45.52
N GLU A 754 -18.94 17.30 -45.00
CA GLU A 754 -19.21 17.42 -43.56
C GLU A 754 -18.82 16.14 -42.81
N THR A 755 -19.09 14.98 -43.41
CA THR A 755 -18.69 13.69 -42.84
C THR A 755 -17.18 13.52 -42.86
N PHE A 756 -16.52 13.90 -43.96
CA PHE A 756 -15.07 13.87 -44.08
C PHE A 756 -14.38 14.80 -43.08
N GLU A 757 -14.89 16.03 -42.93
CA GLU A 757 -14.41 17.02 -41.96
C GLU A 757 -14.60 16.53 -40.53
N LEU A 758 -15.77 16.00 -40.18
CA LEU A 758 -16.03 15.42 -38.86
C LEU A 758 -15.04 14.30 -38.54
N MET A 759 -14.82 13.38 -39.48
CA MET A 759 -13.86 12.28 -39.31
C MET A 759 -12.42 12.78 -39.16
N THR A 760 -12.04 13.81 -39.91
CA THR A 760 -10.73 14.45 -39.78
C THR A 760 -10.58 15.13 -38.43
N LYS A 761 -11.60 15.87 -37.99
CA LYS A 761 -11.61 16.57 -36.71
C LYS A 761 -11.42 15.61 -35.54
N VAL A 762 -12.12 14.47 -35.55
CA VAL A 762 -12.06 13.49 -34.45
C VAL A 762 -10.83 12.58 -34.54
N ASN A 763 -10.47 12.06 -35.72
CA ASN A 763 -9.37 11.08 -35.83
C ASN A 763 -7.97 11.71 -35.91
N TYR A 764 -7.87 12.97 -36.34
CA TYR A 764 -6.61 13.68 -36.54
C TYR A 764 -6.46 14.90 -35.63
N SER A 765 -7.34 15.90 -35.74
CA SER A 765 -7.22 17.14 -34.97
C SER A 765 -7.33 16.94 -33.46
N ALA A 766 -8.18 16.02 -33.01
CA ALA A 766 -8.31 15.69 -31.60
C ALA A 766 -7.01 15.14 -30.98
N TYR A 767 -6.23 14.35 -31.72
CA TYR A 767 -4.95 13.84 -31.24
C TYR A 767 -3.94 14.96 -31.02
N PHE A 768 -3.90 15.95 -31.92
CA PHE A 768 -3.12 17.17 -31.72
C PHE A 768 -3.53 17.91 -30.45
N LEU A 769 -4.83 18.14 -30.23
CA LEU A 769 -5.31 18.82 -29.02
C LEU A 769 -4.88 18.08 -27.76
N CYS A 770 -5.07 16.76 -27.73
CA CYS A 770 -4.63 15.90 -26.64
C CYS A 770 -3.14 16.06 -26.35
N ALA A 771 -2.28 15.94 -27.37
CA ALA A 771 -0.83 16.06 -27.22
C ALA A 771 -0.39 17.46 -26.77
N LYS A 772 -1.03 18.52 -27.30
CA LYS A 772 -0.75 19.91 -26.94
C LYS A 772 -0.95 20.16 -25.44
N TYR A 773 -2.13 19.81 -24.91
CA TYR A 773 -2.45 20.09 -23.51
C TYR A 773 -1.74 19.13 -22.54
N ALA A 774 -1.58 17.86 -22.90
CA ALA A 774 -0.82 16.89 -22.09
C ALA A 774 0.66 17.28 -21.96
N SER A 775 1.31 17.62 -23.08
CA SER A 775 2.73 17.95 -23.10
C SER A 775 3.08 19.19 -22.27
N ALA A 776 2.17 20.17 -22.14
CA ALA A 776 2.39 21.34 -21.30
C ALA A 776 2.65 20.97 -19.83
N VAL A 777 1.84 20.06 -19.27
CA VAL A 777 1.99 19.55 -17.91
C VAL A 777 3.24 18.67 -17.78
N MET A 778 3.47 17.79 -18.75
CA MET A 778 4.62 16.88 -18.75
C MET A 778 5.96 17.64 -18.82
N LYS A 779 6.05 18.70 -19.65
CA LYS A 779 7.23 19.59 -19.73
C LYS A 779 7.53 20.26 -18.39
N LEU A 780 6.49 20.69 -17.66
CA LEU A 780 6.66 21.28 -16.33
C LEU A 780 7.20 20.28 -15.31
N GLN A 781 6.69 19.04 -15.30
CA GLN A 781 7.22 17.98 -14.44
C GLN A 781 8.70 17.70 -14.76
N ASN A 782 9.05 17.58 -16.05
CA ASN A 782 10.41 17.33 -16.48
C ASN A 782 11.38 18.46 -16.06
N LYS A 783 10.95 19.73 -16.09
CA LYS A 783 11.76 20.87 -15.61
C LYS A 783 12.21 20.69 -14.15
N ILE A 784 11.39 20.08 -13.29
CA ILE A 784 11.71 19.84 -11.88
C ILE A 784 12.43 18.50 -11.68
N LYS A 785 12.05 17.46 -12.43
CA LYS A 785 12.65 16.13 -12.37
C LYS A 785 13.07 15.68 -13.79
N PRO A 786 14.27 16.11 -14.26
CA PRO A 786 14.70 15.90 -15.64
C PRO A 786 14.84 14.43 -16.07
N ASP A 787 14.92 13.49 -15.12
CA ASP A 787 15.00 12.06 -15.38
C ASP A 787 13.66 11.34 -15.42
N HIS A 788 12.56 12.05 -15.20
CA HIS A 788 11.22 11.48 -15.27
C HIS A 788 10.74 11.39 -16.72
N PHE A 789 10.52 10.17 -17.21
CA PHE A 789 9.91 9.91 -18.50
C PHE A 789 8.39 9.91 -18.42
N THR A 790 7.75 10.44 -19.47
CA THR A 790 6.29 10.42 -19.64
C THR A 790 5.92 9.98 -21.06
N ASP A 791 4.68 9.54 -21.25
CA ASP A 791 4.27 8.84 -22.46
C ASP A 791 2.97 9.43 -23.04
N ILE A 792 2.98 9.77 -24.33
CA ILE A 792 1.77 10.05 -25.11
C ILE A 792 1.60 8.94 -26.14
N ILE A 793 0.54 8.16 -26.03
CA ILE A 793 0.30 6.97 -26.85
C ILE A 793 -1.00 7.15 -27.62
N GLN A 794 -0.94 7.07 -28.95
CA GLN A 794 -2.14 7.02 -29.78
C GLN A 794 -2.59 5.56 -29.96
N ILE A 795 -3.86 5.25 -29.71
CA ILE A 795 -4.46 4.03 -30.22
C ILE A 795 -4.92 4.30 -31.66
N ASN A 796 -4.05 3.90 -32.58
CA ASN A 796 -4.21 4.07 -34.01
C ASN A 796 -4.99 2.85 -34.59
N SER A 797 -4.56 2.29 -35.72
CA SER A 797 -5.19 1.16 -36.39
C SER A 797 -4.23 0.57 -37.40
N LYS A 798 -4.40 -0.71 -37.76
CA LYS A 798 -3.80 -1.26 -39.00
C LYS A 798 -4.11 -0.43 -40.25
N SER A 799 -5.21 0.35 -40.25
CA SER A 799 -5.57 1.26 -41.34
C SER A 799 -4.68 2.52 -41.43
N GLY A 800 -3.85 2.79 -40.42
CA GLY A 800 -2.78 3.78 -40.48
C GLY A 800 -1.51 3.22 -41.15
N LEU A 801 -1.39 1.89 -41.29
CA LEU A 801 -0.24 1.22 -41.91
C LEU A 801 -0.51 0.85 -43.37
N LYS A 802 -1.77 0.64 -43.72
CA LYS A 802 -2.20 0.25 -45.07
C LYS A 802 -3.57 0.86 -45.38
N GLY A 803 -3.73 1.40 -46.58
CA GLY A 803 -4.99 1.98 -47.03
C GLY A 803 -6.17 0.99 -46.91
N SER A 804 -7.35 1.51 -46.56
CA SER A 804 -8.57 0.72 -46.39
C SER A 804 -9.63 1.10 -47.44
N ASN A 805 -10.07 0.13 -48.22
CA ASN A 805 -11.10 0.32 -49.24
C ASN A 805 -12.41 0.87 -48.63
N ARG A 806 -12.96 1.93 -49.25
CA ARG A 806 -14.17 2.68 -48.81
C ARG A 806 -14.11 3.25 -47.39
N ASN A 807 -12.92 3.39 -46.81
CA ASN A 807 -12.68 4.01 -45.51
C ASN A 807 -11.58 5.08 -45.60
N PHE A 808 -11.48 5.78 -46.74
CA PHE A 808 -10.34 6.66 -47.04
C PHE A 808 -10.21 7.83 -46.06
N ALA A 809 -11.31 8.39 -45.54
CA ALA A 809 -11.27 9.44 -44.52
C ALA A 809 -10.68 8.92 -43.19
N TYR A 810 -11.06 7.70 -42.78
CA TYR A 810 -10.53 7.06 -41.57
C TYR A 810 -9.05 6.71 -41.74
N ALA A 811 -8.71 6.06 -42.87
CA ALA A 811 -7.33 5.70 -43.19
C ALA A 811 -6.45 6.96 -43.26
N GLY A 812 -6.88 8.02 -43.96
CA GLY A 812 -6.16 9.28 -44.02
C GLY A 812 -5.89 9.88 -42.65
N GLY A 813 -6.91 9.92 -41.77
CA GLY A 813 -6.73 10.36 -40.39
C GLY A 813 -5.76 9.49 -39.58
N LYS A 814 -5.80 8.16 -39.75
CA LYS A 814 -4.92 7.22 -39.04
C LYS A 814 -3.47 7.24 -39.57
N PHE A 815 -3.26 7.39 -40.88
CA PHE A 815 -1.93 7.67 -41.47
C PHE A 815 -1.38 9.01 -40.97
N GLY A 816 -2.22 10.06 -41.01
CA GLY A 816 -1.86 11.37 -40.47
C GLY A 816 -1.49 11.30 -38.99
N GLY A 817 -2.20 10.49 -38.20
CA GLY A 817 -1.89 10.23 -36.78
C GLY A 817 -0.45 9.74 -36.57
N ILE A 818 0.04 8.82 -37.41
CA ILE A 818 1.43 8.35 -37.34
C ILE A 818 2.41 9.48 -37.70
N GLY A 819 2.08 10.31 -38.69
CA GLY A 819 2.88 11.51 -39.02
C GLY A 819 2.97 12.49 -37.83
N LEU A 820 1.86 12.71 -37.13
CA LEU A 820 1.84 13.51 -35.89
C LEU A 820 2.66 12.87 -34.79
N THR A 821 2.54 11.56 -34.58
CA THR A 821 3.35 10.81 -33.60
C THR A 821 4.85 11.06 -33.83
N GLN A 822 5.32 10.94 -35.08
CA GLN A 822 6.73 11.18 -35.42
C GLN A 822 7.15 12.63 -35.18
N SER A 823 6.32 13.59 -35.59
CA SER A 823 6.61 15.02 -35.42
C SER A 823 6.66 15.42 -33.95
N PHE A 824 5.69 14.98 -33.15
CA PHE A 824 5.65 15.25 -31.72
C PHE A 824 6.78 14.54 -30.97
N ALA A 825 7.15 13.32 -31.37
CA ALA A 825 8.29 12.61 -30.78
C ALA A 825 9.59 13.41 -30.93
N LEU A 826 9.86 13.97 -32.12
CA LEU A 826 11.03 14.80 -32.36
C LEU A 826 11.04 16.07 -31.50
N GLU A 827 9.88 16.72 -31.34
CA GLU A 827 9.76 17.94 -30.54
C GLU A 827 9.90 17.67 -29.04
N LEU A 828 9.30 16.59 -28.55
CA LEU A 828 9.04 16.40 -27.12
C LEU A 828 10.08 15.52 -26.41
N MET A 829 10.90 14.77 -27.16
CA MET A 829 11.96 13.93 -26.59
C MET A 829 13.01 14.71 -25.75
N PRO A 830 13.41 15.96 -26.07
CA PRO A 830 14.26 16.76 -25.19
C PRO A 830 13.70 16.96 -23.78
N SER A 831 12.38 16.85 -23.61
CA SER A 831 11.70 16.87 -22.31
C SER A 831 11.37 15.47 -21.77
N LYS A 832 11.97 14.41 -22.33
CA LYS A 832 11.73 13.00 -22.02
C LYS A 832 10.27 12.58 -22.10
N ILE A 833 9.53 13.19 -23.03
CA ILE A 833 8.15 12.80 -23.35
C ILE A 833 8.20 11.94 -24.61
N LYS A 834 7.97 10.64 -24.46
CA LYS A 834 7.90 9.70 -25.57
C LYS A 834 6.54 9.81 -26.24
N VAL A 835 6.50 9.75 -27.56
CA VAL A 835 5.26 9.77 -28.33
C VAL A 835 5.23 8.59 -29.29
N ASN A 836 4.28 7.69 -29.14
CA ASN A 836 4.18 6.47 -29.95
C ASN A 836 2.73 6.19 -30.37
N SER A 837 2.57 5.34 -31.37
CA SER A 837 1.28 4.87 -31.88
C SER A 837 1.20 3.35 -31.74
N VAL A 838 0.13 2.82 -31.17
CA VAL A 838 -0.20 1.39 -31.20
C VAL A 838 -1.23 1.15 -32.29
N CYS A 839 -0.95 0.23 -33.22
CA CYS A 839 -1.76 -0.04 -34.40
C CYS A 839 -2.46 -1.40 -34.29
N PRO A 840 -3.61 -1.49 -33.60
CA PRO A 840 -4.31 -2.75 -33.41
C PRO A 840 -4.93 -3.30 -34.70
N GLY A 841 -5.07 -4.62 -34.71
CA GLY A 841 -5.95 -5.38 -35.60
C GLY A 841 -7.42 -5.19 -35.24
N ASN A 842 -8.28 -6.07 -35.74
CA ASN A 842 -9.71 -5.97 -35.49
C ASN A 842 -10.07 -6.49 -34.09
N PHE A 843 -10.76 -5.70 -33.27
CA PHE A 843 -11.38 -6.17 -32.03
C PHE A 843 -12.81 -6.62 -32.31
N PHE A 844 -12.96 -7.89 -32.66
CA PHE A 844 -14.22 -8.45 -33.14
C PHE A 844 -15.34 -8.44 -32.08
N ASP A 845 -14.99 -8.53 -30.80
CA ASP A 845 -15.97 -8.53 -29.71
C ASP A 845 -16.26 -7.12 -29.17
N GLY A 846 -15.55 -6.10 -29.70
CA GLY A 846 -15.76 -4.71 -29.33
C GLY A 846 -17.00 -4.09 -29.99
N PRO A 847 -17.52 -2.97 -29.46
CA PRO A 847 -18.76 -2.35 -29.94
C PRO A 847 -18.68 -1.91 -31.41
N LEU A 848 -17.51 -1.53 -31.91
CA LEU A 848 -17.35 -1.18 -33.33
C LEU A 848 -17.70 -2.35 -34.29
N TRP A 849 -17.44 -3.59 -33.89
CA TRP A 849 -17.66 -4.76 -34.74
C TRP A 849 -18.95 -5.50 -34.42
N ALA A 850 -19.19 -5.77 -33.14
CA ALA A 850 -20.26 -6.65 -32.67
C ALA A 850 -21.59 -5.95 -32.37
N ASP A 851 -21.67 -4.61 -32.43
CA ASP A 851 -22.92 -3.91 -32.17
C ASP A 851 -24.04 -4.42 -33.11
N PRO A 852 -25.21 -4.80 -32.55
CA PRO A 852 -26.24 -5.53 -33.29
C PRO A 852 -26.98 -4.66 -34.33
N GLU A 853 -26.86 -3.33 -34.26
CA GLU A 853 -27.54 -2.42 -35.18
C GLU A 853 -26.56 -1.74 -36.14
N ASN A 854 -25.45 -1.25 -35.58
CA ASN A 854 -24.49 -0.36 -36.22
C ASN A 854 -23.09 -0.98 -36.30
N GLY A 855 -22.87 -2.20 -35.84
CA GLY A 855 -21.57 -2.88 -35.88
C GLY A 855 -21.13 -3.21 -37.31
N LEU A 856 -19.80 -3.27 -37.52
CA LEU A 856 -19.23 -3.57 -38.83
C LEU A 856 -19.67 -4.93 -39.39
N PHE A 857 -19.92 -5.94 -38.58
CA PHE A 857 -20.45 -7.22 -39.08
C PHE A 857 -21.81 -7.04 -39.76
N VAL A 858 -22.71 -6.27 -39.14
CA VAL A 858 -24.04 -5.98 -39.65
C VAL A 858 -23.96 -5.12 -40.90
N GLN A 859 -23.17 -4.04 -40.88
CA GLN A 859 -22.99 -3.16 -42.03
C GLN A 859 -22.40 -3.92 -43.23
N TYR A 860 -21.42 -4.79 -43.02
CA TYR A 860 -20.76 -5.53 -44.09
C TYR A 860 -21.62 -6.66 -44.66
N LEU A 861 -22.43 -7.31 -43.83
CA LEU A 861 -23.44 -8.26 -44.29
C LEU A 861 -24.49 -7.57 -45.17
N ARG A 862 -25.05 -6.44 -44.71
CA ARG A 862 -26.05 -5.66 -45.46
C ARG A 862 -25.51 -5.12 -46.78
N ALA A 863 -24.26 -4.66 -46.80
CA ALA A 863 -23.60 -4.14 -47.99
C ALA A 863 -23.10 -5.22 -48.96
N GLY A 864 -23.25 -6.51 -48.64
CA GLY A 864 -22.75 -7.61 -49.47
C GLY A 864 -21.22 -7.60 -49.65
N LYS A 865 -20.48 -7.06 -48.67
CA LYS A 865 -19.04 -6.82 -48.78
C LYS A 865 -18.21 -8.11 -48.77
N VAL A 866 -18.74 -9.17 -48.16
CA VAL A 866 -18.14 -10.51 -48.15
C VAL A 866 -18.94 -11.39 -49.10
N PRO A 867 -18.36 -11.78 -50.27
CA PRO A 867 -19.05 -12.62 -51.23
C PRO A 867 -19.51 -13.95 -50.61
N GLY A 868 -20.80 -14.24 -50.72
CA GLY A 868 -21.39 -15.50 -50.24
C GLY A 868 -21.74 -15.57 -48.75
N ALA A 869 -21.46 -14.52 -47.96
CA ALA A 869 -21.86 -14.47 -46.55
C ALA A 869 -23.39 -14.38 -46.40
N LYS A 870 -23.97 -15.21 -45.54
CA LYS A 870 -25.42 -15.22 -45.23
C LYS A 870 -25.70 -14.83 -43.79
N THR A 871 -24.72 -14.98 -42.91
CA THR A 871 -24.82 -14.74 -41.46
C THR A 871 -23.70 -13.80 -41.00
N LEU A 872 -23.85 -13.24 -39.79
CA LEU A 872 -22.78 -12.45 -39.17
C LEU A 872 -21.54 -13.30 -38.89
N ASP A 873 -21.73 -14.59 -38.56
CA ASP A 873 -20.65 -15.55 -38.35
C ASP A 873 -19.83 -15.80 -39.61
N ASP A 874 -20.47 -15.83 -40.79
CA ASP A 874 -19.76 -15.95 -42.06
C ASP A 874 -18.83 -14.75 -42.28
N VAL A 875 -19.30 -13.54 -41.95
CA VAL A 875 -18.50 -12.32 -42.02
C VAL A 875 -17.36 -12.36 -41.00
N LYS A 876 -17.63 -12.78 -39.76
CA LYS A 876 -16.62 -12.91 -38.70
C LYS A 876 -15.51 -13.89 -39.10
N ARG A 877 -15.86 -15.10 -39.52
CA ARG A 877 -14.91 -16.13 -39.99
C ARG A 877 -14.07 -15.66 -41.17
N PHE A 878 -14.68 -14.94 -42.13
CA PHE A 878 -13.95 -14.40 -43.27
C PHE A 878 -12.85 -13.41 -42.86
N TYR A 879 -13.10 -12.57 -41.85
CA TYR A 879 -12.10 -11.63 -41.35
C TYR A 879 -11.09 -12.27 -40.39
N GLU A 880 -11.50 -13.27 -39.60
CA GLU A 880 -10.58 -14.07 -38.77
C GLU A 880 -9.58 -14.84 -39.62
N ALA A 881 -10.01 -15.43 -40.74
CA ALA A 881 -9.13 -16.16 -41.66
C ALA A 881 -8.03 -15.29 -42.30
N GLN A 882 -8.17 -13.96 -42.26
CA GLN A 882 -7.15 -13.02 -42.76
C GLN A 882 -6.11 -12.64 -41.68
N VAL A 883 -6.30 -13.09 -40.45
CA VAL A 883 -5.37 -12.85 -39.35
C VAL A 883 -4.56 -14.13 -39.11
N PRO A 884 -3.24 -14.15 -39.33
CA PRO A 884 -2.42 -15.35 -39.11
C PRO A 884 -2.54 -15.96 -37.71
N ALA A 885 -2.76 -15.13 -36.67
CA ALA A 885 -3.02 -15.60 -35.31
C ALA A 885 -4.38 -16.31 -35.11
N GLY A 886 -5.25 -16.33 -36.13
CA GLY A 886 -6.52 -17.04 -36.13
C GLY A 886 -7.62 -16.44 -35.25
N ARG A 887 -7.44 -15.23 -34.72
CA ARG A 887 -8.39 -14.55 -33.83
C ARG A 887 -8.33 -13.03 -33.94
N GLY A 888 -9.35 -12.35 -33.38
CA GLY A 888 -9.33 -10.90 -33.18
C GLY A 888 -8.29 -10.44 -32.14
N CYS A 889 -7.96 -9.15 -32.21
CA CYS A 889 -7.13 -8.46 -31.23
C CYS A 889 -7.94 -8.14 -29.96
N THR A 890 -7.35 -8.34 -28.79
CA THR A 890 -7.98 -8.10 -27.48
C THR A 890 -7.36 -6.88 -26.79
N PRO A 891 -8.03 -6.26 -25.79
CA PRO A 891 -7.42 -5.21 -24.99
C PRO A 891 -6.08 -5.60 -24.36
N LEU A 892 -5.93 -6.86 -23.93
CA LEU A 892 -4.68 -7.35 -23.37
C LEU A 892 -3.53 -7.37 -24.38
N ASP A 893 -3.80 -7.71 -25.66
CA ASP A 893 -2.78 -7.64 -26.72
C ASP A 893 -2.29 -6.20 -26.91
N VAL A 894 -3.20 -5.23 -26.89
CA VAL A 894 -2.88 -3.79 -26.95
C VAL A 894 -2.08 -3.37 -25.72
N MET A 895 -2.49 -3.81 -24.53
CA MET A 895 -1.82 -3.44 -23.28
C MET A 895 -0.39 -3.94 -23.21
N ARG A 896 -0.08 -5.11 -23.77
CA ARG A 896 1.32 -5.59 -23.85
C ARG A 896 2.22 -4.60 -24.61
N ALA A 897 1.73 -4.02 -25.70
CA ALA A 897 2.45 -2.99 -26.45
C ALA A 897 2.50 -1.66 -25.69
N VAL A 898 1.41 -1.26 -25.02
CA VAL A 898 1.37 -0.05 -24.19
C VAL A 898 2.38 -0.13 -23.06
N TYR A 899 2.46 -1.24 -22.32
CA TYR A 899 3.43 -1.40 -21.25
C TYR A 899 4.87 -1.41 -21.76
N TYR A 900 5.13 -2.09 -22.88
CA TYR A 900 6.43 -2.03 -23.52
C TYR A 900 6.83 -0.57 -23.78
N ILE A 901 5.95 0.23 -24.41
CA ILE A 901 6.19 1.65 -24.67
C ILE A 901 6.48 2.42 -23.38
N ILE A 902 5.71 2.18 -22.32
CA ILE A 902 5.83 2.86 -21.03
C ILE A 902 7.16 2.53 -20.34
N GLU A 903 7.61 1.29 -20.40
CA GLU A 903 8.77 0.75 -19.66
C GLU A 903 10.11 1.06 -20.32
N GLN A 904 10.18 1.07 -21.65
CA GLN A 904 11.41 1.36 -22.38
C GLN A 904 11.72 2.87 -22.39
N GLU A 905 12.99 3.28 -22.46
CA GLU A 905 13.40 4.70 -22.48
C GLU A 905 14.03 5.18 -23.80
N TYR A 906 14.31 4.27 -24.73
CA TYR A 906 15.14 4.53 -25.91
C TYR A 906 14.36 4.75 -27.21
N GLU A 907 13.08 4.39 -27.25
CA GLU A 907 12.24 4.43 -28.44
C GLU A 907 11.13 5.48 -28.33
N THR A 908 10.96 6.24 -29.40
CA THR A 908 9.89 7.22 -29.58
C THR A 908 9.60 7.37 -31.08
N GLY A 909 8.43 7.88 -31.44
CA GLY A 909 8.01 8.08 -32.82
C GLY A 909 7.56 6.81 -33.56
N GLN A 910 7.36 5.70 -32.85
CA GLN A 910 7.11 4.40 -33.47
C GLN A 910 5.62 4.14 -33.71
N ALA A 911 5.33 3.36 -34.76
CA ALA A 911 4.01 2.80 -35.03
C ALA A 911 4.05 1.27 -34.80
N VAL A 912 3.69 0.84 -33.59
CA VAL A 912 3.80 -0.54 -33.13
C VAL A 912 2.61 -1.37 -33.64
N PRO A 913 2.80 -2.35 -34.53
CA PRO A 913 1.72 -3.18 -35.05
C PRO A 913 1.27 -4.23 -34.01
N VAL A 914 -0.04 -4.28 -33.72
CA VAL A 914 -0.67 -5.31 -32.87
C VAL A 914 -1.77 -6.00 -33.66
N THR A 915 -1.38 -6.65 -34.75
CA THR A 915 -2.28 -7.07 -35.84
C THR A 915 -2.43 -8.58 -35.99
N GLY A 916 -1.86 -9.38 -35.07
CA GLY A 916 -1.88 -10.85 -35.17
C GLY A 916 -1.19 -11.39 -36.43
N GLY A 917 -0.20 -10.64 -36.96
CA GLY A 917 0.52 -10.96 -38.19
C GLY A 917 -0.14 -10.46 -39.48
N GLN A 918 -1.31 -9.81 -39.41
CA GLN A 918 -2.04 -9.36 -40.61
C GLN A 918 -1.31 -8.25 -41.38
N ASN A 919 -0.59 -7.38 -40.67
CA ASN A 919 0.29 -6.37 -41.25
C ASN A 919 1.68 -6.55 -40.63
N MET A 920 2.65 -6.92 -41.47
CA MET A 920 4.07 -6.95 -41.13
C MET A 920 4.73 -5.71 -41.74
N LEU A 921 5.50 -4.97 -40.94
CA LEU A 921 6.26 -3.82 -41.42
C LEU A 921 7.53 -4.35 -42.13
N ASN A 922 7.85 -3.78 -43.29
CA ASN A 922 9.02 -4.14 -44.10
C ASN A 922 10.24 -3.31 -43.73
#